data_AF-A0A1C5PV59-F1
#
_entry.id   AF-A0A1C5PV59-F1
#
_cell.length_a   1.000
_cell.length_b   1.000
_cell.length_c   1.000
_cell.angle_alpha   90.00
_cell.angle_beta   90.00
_cell.angle_gamma   90.00
#
_symmetry.space_group_name_H-M   'P 1'
#
loop_
_entity.id
_entity.type
_entity.pdbx_description
1 polymer ?
#
loop_
_entity_poly.entity_id
_entity_poly.type
_entity_poly.pdbx_seq_one_letter_code
_entity_poly.pdbx_strand_id
1 'polypeptide(L)'
;MKGYLLRKTVTIMVTVVTAVQCMGGIVSVSADETSVSEKKTRYEMAESIGKCNGQQGYDGWYFMYKDSKGAYIDMTWTDNKFKGIGGESVDEHFIVPGYDAPTVVGWEAPYTGTVTLTAQDNTVYRNGPYPTGEDVIATMKLNNEILTDDNGKETRWVFDNTCYNGSGNQSYTVTNLHINKGDMIYHEVDCGTNNTGAAIYWKPIITYTYMEPDAEKPDPTVTPTIEPTATPEATATPEPDTERKTVFKKVDAFNECGGKQGKDGWYFMYKDSKGAYIDMTWTDNHFKGLDGGNINEHFIVPGYDAPAAIGWEAPYTGTVTLTAQDNTVYRDGPYPTGEDVIATMKLNNEILTDDNGKETRWVFDNTCYNGSGNQSYTVTNLHINKGDIIYHEVDCGTNNTGAAIYWKPIITYTYMEPDAEKPDPTVTPTIEPTATPEATATPEPDTERKTVFKKVDAFSECNGQQGYDGWYYYFRNGSAGKLKELEWTGTQFGTGVNINTHFINPDYNTSAVLAWEAPYSGIVTLSLTDNTMYRVDSHPNGGDSIATLKLNDEILKLNNGQEARWVFDKNCKNGIGNQNYTITDVQINKGDILYHEVDCGEFNSCAGIYWKPIITYTYMEPYHLEGDGSQENPYLIDSTDGLNALADVIATTDKPIYSKFTADVKASGNTRPIEEYTGTIDGNNHKLTLRGNTFIKKAKNKVIIKNLIIDGNVNATNNAAAFISHTDTAGSTDIMIENCGNAAVVRASENNAAGFVGWINENDKISIKNSYNYGQVTSNGSAAEPFANADASLQVTYENCYYIENGTTANGVAVNPQMSTKKTKQEFDSGEVTYSLGNAFGQKLTEPKNEYPVFRTSDNGVYRKGNVYTNKLIETSDLKFSMQSSFGQQSKDGWYYLQYNDATGVYDELSWLDNYYAAKDNSGNVTSYITQQGIIQPTLSACIGWKAPMAGKVRLTTGTNIFKIGKGAATTVKIIIDGKSIWQETIPGDQIDESKGIKHDIMVDVGCGDMIYFDVSAKDPTSAAVFWTPQVEYIQTAKFTANDKQILNISEINNGNRIECLFYDAGILEKKSNAYLAFYDKNGTMVKLSEAAFVGGNSKGSGCILSFDIDFVYEDYKDCELSLMIINGDGKNINPIVKHNLYSVK
;
A
#
# COMPACT_ATOMS: atom_id res chain seq x y z
N MET A 1 -56.32 6.95 -1.68
CA MET A 1 -57.71 6.81 -1.20
C MET A 1 -57.84 5.40 -0.61
N LYS A 2 -58.11 5.25 0.71
CA LYS A 2 -57.99 3.99 1.50
C LYS A 2 -56.53 3.47 1.60
N GLY A 3 -56.11 2.81 2.69
CA GLY A 3 -56.81 2.57 3.97
C GLY A 3 -55.92 2.02 5.09
N TYR A 4 -56.37 2.20 6.34
CA TYR A 4 -55.75 1.72 7.60
C TYR A 4 -55.75 0.18 7.74
N LEU A 5 -54.77 -0.35 8.50
CA LEU A 5 -54.89 -1.40 9.55
C LEU A 5 -53.47 -1.72 10.10
N LEU A 6 -53.04 -1.57 11.36
CA LEU A 6 -53.62 -1.39 12.71
C LEU A 6 -53.73 -2.66 13.58
N ARG A 7 -52.73 -2.83 14.48
CA ARG A 7 -52.70 -3.61 15.75
C ARG A 7 -52.92 -5.15 15.70
N LYS A 8 -52.05 -5.87 16.43
CA LYS A 8 -52.42 -6.42 17.75
C LYS A 8 -51.23 -6.81 18.63
N THR A 9 -51.33 -6.42 19.91
CA THR A 9 -50.45 -6.80 21.02
C THR A 9 -50.95 -8.09 21.68
N VAL A 10 -50.05 -8.88 22.27
CA VAL A 10 -50.36 -9.78 23.39
C VAL A 10 -49.36 -9.49 24.52
N THR A 11 -49.83 -9.59 25.77
CA THR A 11 -49.13 -9.24 27.02
C THR A 11 -49.51 -10.31 28.07
N ILE A 12 -49.03 -10.19 29.32
CA ILE A 12 -49.46 -10.89 30.58
C ILE A 12 -48.57 -12.08 30.98
N MET A 13 -48.08 -12.25 32.22
CA MET A 13 -47.87 -11.37 33.41
C MET A 13 -46.82 -12.02 34.36
N VAL A 14 -45.92 -11.29 35.07
CA VAL A 14 -46.03 -10.72 36.45
C VAL A 14 -46.29 -11.77 37.55
N THR A 15 -45.49 -11.95 38.62
CA THR A 15 -45.20 -11.11 39.84
C THR A 15 -43.88 -11.65 40.50
N VAL A 16 -43.18 -11.24 41.59
CA VAL A 16 -43.32 -10.44 42.85
C VAL A 16 -41.90 -9.91 43.21
N VAL A 17 -41.60 -8.62 43.50
CA VAL A 17 -41.68 -7.80 44.77
C VAL A 17 -40.94 -8.44 45.97
N THR A 18 -39.99 -7.84 46.72
CA THR A 18 -39.87 -6.52 47.44
C THR A 18 -38.45 -5.88 47.35
N ALA A 19 -38.26 -4.57 47.13
CA ALA A 19 -38.09 -3.43 48.10
C ALA A 19 -36.78 -3.46 48.97
N VAL A 20 -36.06 -2.35 49.30
CA VAL A 20 -36.50 -1.00 49.73
C VAL A 20 -35.55 0.17 49.33
N GLN A 21 -36.13 1.19 48.68
CA GLN A 21 -35.97 2.68 48.70
C GLN A 21 -34.74 3.42 49.32
N CYS A 22 -34.23 4.43 48.59
CA CYS A 22 -34.35 5.91 48.84
C CYS A 22 -33.78 6.68 47.61
N MET A 23 -34.55 7.45 46.83
CA MET A 23 -34.91 8.88 47.02
C MET A 23 -33.72 9.84 47.20
N GLY A 24 -33.50 10.87 46.37
CA GLY A 24 -34.17 11.22 45.10
C GLY A 24 -33.85 12.66 44.63
N GLY A 25 -33.88 12.90 43.31
CA GLY A 25 -33.69 14.23 42.69
C GLY A 25 -34.25 14.23 41.26
N ILE A 26 -34.93 15.31 40.85
CA ILE A 26 -35.68 15.39 39.59
C ILE A 26 -35.01 16.40 38.66
N VAL A 27 -34.82 16.02 37.39
CA VAL A 27 -34.66 16.96 36.28
C VAL A 27 -35.74 16.63 35.24
N SER A 28 -36.48 17.66 34.81
CA SER A 28 -37.53 17.55 33.81
C SER A 28 -36.95 17.52 32.40
N VAL A 29 -37.38 16.56 31.58
CA VAL A 29 -37.05 16.56 30.14
C VAL A 29 -38.04 17.45 29.39
N SER A 30 -37.56 18.56 28.86
CA SER A 30 -38.17 19.26 27.72
C SER A 30 -37.38 18.92 26.47
N ALA A 31 -38.07 18.56 25.39
CA ALA A 31 -37.46 18.48 24.07
C ALA A 31 -37.40 19.89 23.48
N ASP A 32 -36.25 20.26 22.92
CA ASP A 32 -36.04 21.46 22.11
C ASP A 32 -35.17 21.10 20.90
N GLU A 33 -35.14 21.96 19.89
CA GLU A 33 -34.67 21.61 18.55
C GLU A 33 -33.14 21.75 18.35
N THR A 34 -32.59 20.85 17.52
CA THR A 34 -31.25 20.87 16.89
C THR A 34 -30.15 21.76 17.48
N SER A 35 -29.21 21.15 18.21
CA SER A 35 -27.87 21.70 18.44
C SER A 35 -26.81 20.59 18.40
N VAL A 36 -25.60 20.94 17.93
CA VAL A 36 -24.42 20.05 18.00
C VAL A 36 -23.91 20.07 19.43
N SER A 37 -23.66 18.89 20.02
CA SER A 37 -23.24 18.77 21.42
C SER A 37 -21.72 18.84 21.57
N GLU A 38 -21.18 20.04 21.81
CA GLU A 38 -19.78 20.24 22.19
C GLU A 38 -19.39 19.34 23.39
N LYS A 39 -18.46 18.40 23.18
CA LYS A 39 -18.05 17.45 24.22
C LYS A 39 -16.94 18.05 25.09
N LYS A 40 -17.33 18.83 26.10
CA LYS A 40 -16.40 19.47 27.05
C LYS A 40 -15.98 18.50 28.16
N THR A 41 -14.68 18.37 28.36
CA THR A 41 -14.03 17.57 29.42
C THR A 41 -13.37 18.52 30.41
N ARG A 42 -13.31 18.16 31.70
CA ARG A 42 -12.76 19.01 32.75
C ARG A 42 -11.73 18.24 33.58
N TYR A 43 -10.54 18.79 33.70
CA TYR A 43 -9.40 18.24 34.41
C TYR A 43 -9.03 19.14 35.58
N GLU A 44 -8.77 18.57 36.75
CA GLU A 44 -8.49 19.31 37.99
C GLU A 44 -7.28 18.72 38.71
N MET A 45 -6.19 19.48 38.84
CA MET A 45 -4.93 19.02 39.43
C MET A 45 -5.14 18.34 40.80
N ALA A 46 -5.99 18.93 41.65
CA ALA A 46 -6.26 18.40 42.98
C ALA A 46 -6.94 17.01 42.96
N GLU A 47 -7.88 16.77 42.03
CA GLU A 47 -8.48 15.45 41.86
C GLU A 47 -7.47 14.44 41.26
N SER A 48 -6.66 14.87 40.31
CA SER A 48 -5.67 14.01 39.65
C SER A 48 -4.54 13.60 40.62
N ILE A 49 -4.04 14.51 41.48
CA ILE A 49 -3.12 14.16 42.58
C ILE A 49 -3.75 13.12 43.50
N GLY A 50 -5.01 13.30 43.91
CA GLY A 50 -5.73 12.38 44.79
C GLY A 50 -6.00 10.98 44.20
N LYS A 51 -5.84 10.80 42.88
CA LYS A 51 -6.09 9.52 42.17
C LYS A 51 -4.83 8.87 41.61
N CYS A 52 -3.80 9.64 41.24
CA CYS A 52 -2.62 9.16 40.52
C CYS A 52 -1.74 8.17 41.32
N ASN A 53 -1.83 8.18 42.65
CA ASN A 53 -0.97 7.38 43.54
C ASN A 53 0.55 7.51 43.27
N GLY A 54 0.98 8.65 42.72
CA GLY A 54 2.38 8.93 42.36
C GLY A 54 2.75 8.70 40.88
N GLN A 55 1.79 8.33 40.03
CA GLN A 55 2.00 8.23 38.58
C GLN A 55 2.05 9.63 37.92
N GLN A 56 3.15 9.94 37.21
CA GLN A 56 3.25 11.11 36.32
C GLN A 56 2.38 10.93 35.06
N GLY A 57 1.88 12.03 34.49
CA GLY A 57 1.02 12.05 33.29
C GLY A 57 -0.43 11.63 33.52
N TYR A 58 -0.85 11.39 34.77
CA TYR A 58 -2.24 11.04 35.08
C TYR A 58 -3.18 12.22 34.79
N ASP A 59 -4.24 11.99 34.01
CA ASP A 59 -5.10 13.03 33.42
C ASP A 59 -4.35 14.11 32.61
N GLY A 60 -3.12 13.82 32.16
CA GLY A 60 -2.22 14.76 31.49
C GLY A 60 -1.36 15.63 32.42
N TRP A 61 -1.48 15.49 33.74
CA TRP A 61 -0.71 16.31 34.71
C TRP A 61 0.69 15.75 35.01
N TYR A 62 1.68 16.65 35.00
CA TYR A 62 3.09 16.37 35.29
C TYR A 62 3.60 17.28 36.41
N PHE A 63 4.31 16.69 37.38
CA PHE A 63 4.79 17.36 38.58
C PHE A 63 6.31 17.40 38.57
N MET A 64 6.86 18.59 38.34
CA MET A 64 8.27 18.80 37.99
C MET A 64 8.91 19.90 38.84
N TYR A 65 10.23 19.94 38.86
CA TYR A 65 11.01 21.11 39.27
C TYR A 65 11.99 21.47 38.16
N LYS A 66 12.46 22.71 38.17
CA LYS A 66 13.37 23.25 37.16
C LYS A 66 14.77 23.39 37.76
N ASP A 67 15.75 22.77 37.12
CA ASP A 67 17.14 22.78 37.61
C ASP A 67 17.88 24.09 37.29
N SER A 68 19.10 24.22 37.82
CA SER A 68 19.98 25.39 37.60
C SER A 68 20.46 25.59 36.15
N LYS A 69 20.08 24.70 35.22
CA LYS A 69 20.28 24.83 33.77
C LYS A 69 18.98 25.15 33.02
N GLY A 70 17.85 25.20 33.70
CA GLY A 70 16.53 25.43 33.13
C GLY A 70 15.81 24.16 32.65
N ALA A 71 16.33 22.97 32.91
CA ALA A 71 15.68 21.71 32.53
C ALA A 71 14.57 21.34 33.52
N TYR A 72 13.41 20.90 33.01
CA TYR A 72 12.34 20.34 33.83
C TYR A 72 12.67 18.88 34.20
N ILE A 73 12.56 18.53 35.48
CA ILE A 73 12.85 17.20 36.02
C ILE A 73 11.65 16.72 36.84
N ASP A 74 11.21 15.48 36.57
CA ASP A 74 10.11 14.85 37.31
C ASP A 74 10.39 14.75 38.81
N MET A 75 9.38 15.07 39.61
CA MET A 75 9.36 14.89 41.05
C MET A 75 9.01 13.45 41.43
N THR A 76 9.53 13.00 42.58
CA THR A 76 9.23 11.67 43.13
C THR A 76 8.07 11.75 44.14
N TRP A 77 7.16 10.78 44.09
CA TRP A 77 6.06 10.66 45.06
C TRP A 77 6.57 10.20 46.44
N THR A 78 6.30 10.94 47.51
CA THR A 78 6.69 10.60 48.90
C THR A 78 5.80 11.35 49.90
N ASP A 79 5.31 10.68 50.95
CA ASP A 79 4.43 11.24 51.99
C ASP A 79 3.16 11.91 51.44
N ASN A 80 2.46 11.22 50.52
CA ASN A 80 1.22 11.67 49.86
C ASN A 80 1.35 12.97 49.04
N LYS A 81 2.57 13.31 48.58
CA LYS A 81 2.81 14.42 47.67
C LYS A 81 4.02 14.21 46.78
N PHE A 82 4.15 15.02 45.73
CA PHE A 82 5.35 15.04 44.90
C PHE A 82 6.44 15.89 45.56
N LYS A 83 7.70 15.44 45.51
CA LYS A 83 8.87 16.12 46.07
C LYS A 83 10.04 16.16 45.08
N GLY A 84 10.73 17.29 45.03
CA GLY A 84 12.04 17.43 44.39
C GLY A 84 13.19 17.18 45.37
N ILE A 85 14.41 17.54 44.96
CA ILE A 85 15.65 17.26 45.70
C ILE A 85 16.19 18.46 46.52
N GLY A 86 15.78 19.69 46.20
CA GLY A 86 16.19 20.94 46.85
C GLY A 86 15.17 21.51 47.84
N GLY A 87 14.03 20.83 48.03
CA GLY A 87 12.96 21.20 48.97
C GLY A 87 11.60 21.48 48.31
N GLU A 88 11.55 21.34 47.00
CA GLU A 88 10.36 21.50 46.15
C GLU A 88 9.28 20.50 46.56
N SER A 89 8.01 20.91 46.58
CA SER A 89 6.91 19.94 46.68
C SER A 89 5.59 20.45 46.09
N VAL A 90 4.78 19.52 45.58
CA VAL A 90 3.41 19.79 45.11
C VAL A 90 2.45 18.81 45.77
N ASP A 91 1.44 19.33 46.45
CA ASP A 91 0.29 18.58 46.97
C ASP A 91 -1.04 19.12 46.40
N GLU A 92 -2.17 18.56 46.84
CA GLU A 92 -3.50 18.91 46.31
C GLU A 92 -3.90 20.39 46.54
N HIS A 93 -3.16 21.14 47.38
CA HIS A 93 -3.44 22.53 47.74
C HIS A 93 -2.29 23.50 47.40
N PHE A 94 -1.03 23.08 47.52
CA PHE A 94 0.12 23.96 47.48
C PHE A 94 1.18 23.55 46.45
N ILE A 95 1.70 24.57 45.75
CA ILE A 95 2.94 24.49 44.97
C ILE A 95 4.03 25.20 45.79
N VAL A 96 5.11 24.48 46.11
CA VAL A 96 6.20 24.96 46.99
C VAL A 96 7.51 25.02 46.19
N PRO A 97 8.09 26.21 45.95
CA PRO A 97 9.37 26.37 45.24
C PRO A 97 10.56 25.90 46.08
N GLY A 98 11.64 25.51 45.40
CA GLY A 98 12.93 25.16 45.99
C GLY A 98 13.85 26.36 46.22
N TYR A 99 15.08 26.10 46.66
CA TYR A 99 16.14 27.10 46.64
C TYR A 99 16.75 27.15 45.23
N ASP A 100 16.69 28.30 44.56
CA ASP A 100 17.22 28.51 43.20
C ASP A 100 16.66 27.49 42.17
N ALA A 101 15.44 27.01 42.42
CA ALA A 101 14.79 25.92 41.70
C ALA A 101 13.26 26.12 41.66
N PRO A 102 12.70 26.64 40.55
CA PRO A 102 11.26 26.77 40.35
C PRO A 102 10.52 25.42 40.41
N THR A 103 9.37 25.37 41.06
CA THR A 103 8.47 24.20 41.08
C THR A 103 7.37 24.38 40.04
N VAL A 104 7.05 23.32 39.31
CA VAL A 104 6.30 23.38 38.06
C VAL A 104 5.22 22.31 38.02
N VAL A 105 3.97 22.72 37.79
CA VAL A 105 2.87 21.82 37.46
C VAL A 105 2.52 22.00 35.99
N GLY A 106 2.94 21.03 35.17
CA GLY A 106 2.61 20.97 33.75
C GLY A 106 1.30 20.21 33.50
N TRP A 107 0.61 20.55 32.42
CA TRP A 107 -0.45 19.74 31.84
C TRP A 107 -0.25 19.63 30.33
N GLU A 108 -0.23 18.39 29.81
CA GLU A 108 -0.09 18.09 28.39
C GLU A 108 -1.47 18.01 27.71
N ALA A 109 -1.62 18.69 26.58
CA ALA A 109 -2.82 18.68 25.77
C ALA A 109 -3.05 17.30 25.10
N PRO A 110 -4.09 16.52 25.46
CA PRO A 110 -4.29 15.18 24.90
C PRO A 110 -4.76 15.19 23.44
N TYR A 111 -5.32 16.32 22.98
CA TYR A 111 -5.85 16.56 21.64
C TYR A 111 -5.70 18.05 21.28
N THR A 112 -5.94 18.42 20.02
CA THR A 112 -6.03 19.81 19.55
C THR A 112 -7.45 20.38 19.79
N GLY A 113 -7.54 21.62 20.25
CA GLY A 113 -8.82 22.26 20.61
C GLY A 113 -8.66 23.60 21.32
N THR A 114 -9.61 23.93 22.21
CA THR A 114 -9.51 25.11 23.09
C THR A 114 -9.65 24.76 24.57
N VAL A 115 -8.90 25.46 25.42
CA VAL A 115 -9.06 25.39 26.88
C VAL A 115 -9.60 26.67 27.49
N THR A 116 -10.23 26.50 28.64
CA THR A 116 -10.47 27.56 29.63
C THR A 116 -9.72 27.22 30.90
N LEU A 117 -8.84 28.14 31.34
CA LEU A 117 -8.02 28.01 32.55
C LEU A 117 -8.62 28.83 33.69
N THR A 118 -8.83 28.21 34.85
CA THR A 118 -9.29 28.87 36.09
C THR A 118 -8.61 28.25 37.32
N ALA A 119 -8.81 28.85 38.50
CA ALA A 119 -8.44 28.27 39.79
C ALA A 119 -9.69 27.76 40.53
N GLN A 120 -9.64 26.56 41.12
CA GLN A 120 -10.79 25.86 41.73
C GLN A 120 -11.54 26.71 42.77
N ASP A 121 -10.81 27.48 43.59
CA ASP A 121 -11.36 28.36 44.62
C ASP A 121 -11.43 29.84 44.18
N ASN A 122 -11.25 30.12 42.89
CA ASN A 122 -11.12 31.47 42.29
C ASN A 122 -10.04 32.36 42.94
N THR A 123 -9.01 31.76 43.56
CA THR A 123 -7.92 32.50 44.21
C THR A 123 -6.57 31.77 44.08
N VAL A 124 -5.51 32.57 43.97
CA VAL A 124 -4.10 32.18 44.14
C VAL A 124 -3.48 33.13 45.18
N TYR A 125 -2.75 32.61 46.18
CA TYR A 125 -2.17 33.44 47.25
C TYR A 125 -0.94 32.79 47.93
N ARG A 126 -0.07 33.60 48.52
CA ARG A 126 1.08 33.16 49.33
C ARG A 126 0.65 32.67 50.72
N ASN A 127 1.13 31.51 51.15
CA ASN A 127 0.74 30.92 52.44
C ASN A 127 1.52 31.48 53.64
N GLY A 128 1.26 32.76 53.96
CA GLY A 128 1.69 33.40 55.20
C GLY A 128 2.77 34.49 54.99
N PRO A 129 2.68 35.62 55.73
CA PRO A 129 3.64 36.71 55.60
C PRO A 129 4.88 36.42 56.46
N TYR A 130 5.94 35.90 55.84
CA TYR A 130 7.24 35.69 56.48
C TYR A 130 8.11 36.95 56.32
N PRO A 131 8.41 37.72 57.39
CA PRO A 131 9.06 39.04 57.27
C PRO A 131 10.51 39.03 56.73
N THR A 132 11.07 37.84 56.50
CA THR A 132 12.43 37.62 56.01
C THR A 132 12.47 36.82 54.71
N GLY A 133 11.32 36.43 54.14
CA GLY A 133 11.25 35.78 52.84
C GLY A 133 11.34 36.80 51.70
N GLU A 134 11.92 36.39 50.57
CA GLU A 134 11.90 37.18 49.32
C GLU A 134 10.53 37.06 48.63
N ASP A 135 10.34 37.79 47.54
CA ASP A 135 9.11 37.78 46.76
C ASP A 135 8.96 36.44 46.01
N VAL A 136 7.73 35.93 45.92
CA VAL A 136 7.43 34.66 45.23
C VAL A 136 6.73 34.96 43.92
N ILE A 137 7.28 34.48 42.80
CA ILE A 137 6.74 34.70 41.46
C ILE A 137 5.95 33.48 41.02
N ALA A 138 4.67 33.66 40.69
CA ALA A 138 3.80 32.64 40.12
C ALA A 138 3.47 33.00 38.67
N THR A 139 3.68 32.07 37.73
CA THR A 139 3.56 32.33 36.29
C THR A 139 2.84 31.19 35.57
N MET A 140 1.84 31.51 34.73
CA MET A 140 1.31 30.55 33.75
C MET A 140 1.97 30.72 32.38
N LYS A 141 2.24 29.60 31.71
CA LYS A 141 2.88 29.56 30.39
C LYS A 141 2.22 28.52 29.48
N LEU A 142 2.28 28.75 28.17
CA LEU A 142 2.03 27.76 27.12
C LEU A 142 3.34 27.58 26.35
N ASN A 143 3.86 26.36 26.25
CA ASN A 143 5.13 26.05 25.55
C ASN A 143 6.32 26.97 25.94
N ASN A 144 6.37 27.38 27.21
CA ASN A 144 7.30 28.34 27.84
C ASN A 144 7.04 29.84 27.57
N GLU A 145 6.13 30.22 26.66
CA GLU A 145 5.68 31.61 26.52
C GLU A 145 4.66 31.98 27.60
N ILE A 146 4.75 33.21 28.14
CA ILE A 146 3.89 33.65 29.26
C ILE A 146 2.52 34.07 28.74
N LEU A 147 1.46 33.50 29.33
CA LEU A 147 0.09 33.76 28.90
C LEU A 147 -0.40 35.16 29.31
N THR A 148 -1.51 35.56 28.70
CA THR A 148 -2.27 36.78 29.03
C THR A 148 -3.69 36.38 29.45
N ASP A 149 -4.23 37.04 30.47
CA ASP A 149 -5.58 36.79 30.97
C ASP A 149 -6.66 37.49 30.12
N ASP A 150 -7.93 37.14 30.35
CA ASP A 150 -9.09 37.74 29.66
C ASP A 150 -9.23 39.27 29.89
N ASN A 151 -8.43 39.86 30.79
CA ASN A 151 -8.36 41.30 31.05
C ASN A 151 -7.17 42.00 30.37
N GLY A 152 -6.37 41.27 29.58
CA GLY A 152 -5.21 41.81 28.87
C GLY A 152 -3.96 42.00 29.74
N LYS A 153 -3.80 41.24 30.83
CA LYS A 153 -2.61 41.25 31.70
C LYS A 153 -1.81 39.96 31.57
N GLU A 154 -0.49 40.04 31.65
CA GLU A 154 0.35 38.84 31.80
C GLU A 154 -0.11 38.01 33.01
N THR A 155 -0.15 36.69 32.86
CA THR A 155 -0.42 35.73 33.93
C THR A 155 0.84 35.47 34.75
N ARG A 156 1.43 36.56 35.27
CA ARG A 156 2.69 36.61 36.02
C ARG A 156 2.49 37.49 37.25
N TRP A 157 2.55 36.90 38.44
CA TRP A 157 2.21 37.56 39.69
C TRP A 157 3.37 37.50 40.68
N VAL A 158 3.68 38.64 41.30
CA VAL A 158 4.71 38.76 42.33
C VAL A 158 4.02 38.90 43.69
N PHE A 159 4.22 37.92 44.57
CA PHE A 159 3.69 37.91 45.93
C PHE A 159 4.77 38.31 46.92
N ASP A 160 4.77 39.58 47.34
CA ASP A 160 5.70 40.10 48.34
C ASP A 160 5.48 39.50 49.74
N ASN A 161 6.31 39.89 50.71
CA ASN A 161 6.20 39.42 52.10
C ASN A 161 5.01 40.01 52.89
N THR A 162 4.20 40.87 52.28
CA THR A 162 2.92 41.37 52.82
C THR A 162 1.70 40.61 52.28
N CYS A 163 1.88 39.78 51.25
CA CYS A 163 0.85 38.93 50.68
C CYS A 163 0.54 37.72 51.58
N TYR A 164 -0.75 37.48 51.83
CA TYR A 164 -1.28 36.32 52.58
C TYR A 164 -2.75 36.10 52.23
N ASN A 165 -3.39 35.02 52.70
CA ASN A 165 -4.80 34.77 52.41
C ASN A 165 -5.72 35.91 52.91
N GLY A 166 -6.29 36.68 51.97
CA GLY A 166 -7.09 37.88 52.21
C GLY A 166 -6.36 39.20 51.94
N SER A 167 -5.10 39.17 51.49
CA SER A 167 -4.27 40.35 51.18
C SER A 167 -3.32 40.03 50.02
N GLY A 168 -3.52 40.69 48.87
CA GLY A 168 -2.69 40.46 47.66
C GLY A 168 -3.06 39.21 46.86
N ASN A 169 -4.14 38.50 47.21
CA ASN A 169 -4.71 37.40 46.41
C ASN A 169 -4.89 37.80 44.94
N GLN A 170 -4.58 36.87 44.04
CA GLN A 170 -4.82 36.99 42.60
C GLN A 170 -5.94 36.04 42.17
N SER A 171 -6.56 36.32 41.04
CA SER A 171 -7.52 35.45 40.36
C SER A 171 -7.33 35.61 38.86
N TYR A 172 -7.54 34.53 38.09
CA TYR A 172 -7.41 34.56 36.64
C TYR A 172 -8.53 33.77 35.97
N THR A 173 -8.84 34.18 34.76
CA THR A 173 -9.55 33.39 33.75
C THR A 173 -8.80 33.60 32.44
N VAL A 174 -8.53 32.51 31.72
CA VAL A 174 -8.10 32.53 30.32
C VAL A 174 -9.12 31.70 29.54
N THR A 175 -9.85 32.30 28.60
CA THR A 175 -10.82 31.60 27.74
C THR A 175 -10.33 31.51 26.30
N ASN A 176 -10.85 30.52 25.57
CA ASN A 176 -10.57 30.30 24.14
C ASN A 176 -9.07 30.18 23.80
N LEU A 177 -8.24 29.72 24.75
CA LEU A 177 -6.83 29.47 24.49
C LEU A 177 -6.71 28.25 23.57
N HIS A 178 -6.34 28.50 22.32
CA HIS A 178 -6.08 27.46 21.33
C HIS A 178 -4.80 26.70 21.68
N ILE A 179 -4.88 25.38 21.63
CA ILE A 179 -3.75 24.47 21.87
C ILE A 179 -3.81 23.28 20.90
N ASN A 180 -2.64 22.80 20.53
CA ASN A 180 -2.42 21.58 19.76
C ASN A 180 -2.21 20.39 20.69
N LYS A 181 -2.44 19.17 20.18
CA LYS A 181 -2.03 17.95 20.89
C LYS A 181 -0.52 17.98 21.20
N GLY A 182 -0.16 17.73 22.45
CA GLY A 182 1.22 17.76 22.94
C GLY A 182 1.70 19.15 23.43
N ASP A 183 0.90 20.21 23.28
CA ASP A 183 1.21 21.51 23.89
C ASP A 183 1.17 21.41 25.43
N MET A 184 2.09 22.12 26.09
CA MET A 184 2.29 22.07 27.53
C MET A 184 1.88 23.38 28.21
N ILE A 185 0.93 23.29 29.15
CA ILE A 185 0.50 24.40 30.00
C ILE A 185 1.19 24.29 31.36
N TYR A 186 2.09 25.22 31.66
CA TYR A 186 2.89 25.21 32.88
C TYR A 186 2.36 26.21 33.92
N HIS A 187 2.24 25.77 35.17
CA HIS A 187 2.02 26.60 36.34
C HIS A 187 3.32 26.59 37.15
N GLU A 188 4.16 27.61 36.95
CA GLU A 188 5.51 27.72 37.50
C GLU A 188 5.49 28.65 38.72
N VAL A 189 6.15 28.23 39.81
CA VAL A 189 6.32 29.03 41.04
C VAL A 189 7.81 29.07 41.40
N ASP A 190 8.34 30.27 41.61
CA ASP A 190 9.74 30.56 41.91
C ASP A 190 9.85 31.49 43.14
N CYS A 191 10.93 31.37 43.90
CA CYS A 191 11.28 32.26 45.02
C CYS A 191 12.76 32.64 45.07
N GLY A 192 13.51 32.38 43.99
CA GLY A 192 14.94 32.66 43.90
C GLY A 192 15.72 32.03 45.04
N THR A 193 16.55 32.83 45.71
CA THR A 193 17.52 32.34 46.70
C THR A 193 17.00 32.26 48.14
N ASN A 194 15.69 32.45 48.39
CA ASN A 194 15.17 32.51 49.75
C ASN A 194 13.78 31.85 49.90
N ASN A 195 13.80 30.52 50.02
CA ASN A 195 12.63 29.66 50.19
C ASN A 195 11.95 29.70 51.58
N THR A 196 12.24 30.70 52.43
CA THR A 196 11.64 30.76 53.78
C THR A 196 10.16 31.17 53.76
N GLY A 197 9.29 30.16 53.63
CA GLY A 197 7.82 30.34 53.65
C GLY A 197 7.24 30.74 52.28
N ALA A 198 7.74 30.13 51.21
CA ALA A 198 7.43 30.51 49.83
C ALA A 198 6.27 29.73 49.16
N ALA A 199 5.49 28.95 49.91
CA ALA A 199 4.40 28.15 49.35
C ALA A 199 3.26 29.01 48.78
N ILE A 200 2.83 28.73 47.54
CA ILE A 200 1.65 29.33 46.92
C ILE A 200 0.49 28.33 46.97
N TYR A 201 -0.68 28.78 47.44
CA TYR A 201 -1.94 28.06 47.28
C TYR A 201 -2.42 28.23 45.84
N TRP A 202 -2.43 27.15 45.06
CA TRP A 202 -2.82 27.18 43.65
C TRP A 202 -3.39 25.83 43.24
N LYS A 203 -4.66 25.82 42.80
CA LYS A 203 -5.39 24.62 42.39
C LYS A 203 -5.97 24.83 40.99
N PRO A 204 -5.17 24.64 39.93
CA PRO A 204 -5.60 24.92 38.56
C PRO A 204 -6.63 23.91 38.05
N ILE A 205 -7.55 24.43 37.24
CA ILE A 205 -8.58 23.69 36.50
C ILE A 205 -8.42 24.00 35.01
N ILE A 206 -8.52 22.96 34.20
CA ILE A 206 -8.47 23.03 32.74
C ILE A 206 -9.77 22.46 32.21
N THR A 207 -10.65 23.32 31.68
CA THR A 207 -11.84 22.89 30.96
C THR A 207 -11.51 22.84 29.47
N TYR A 208 -11.40 21.63 28.94
CA TYR A 208 -10.98 21.34 27.59
C TYR A 208 -12.19 21.12 26.66
N THR A 209 -12.22 21.81 25.53
CA THR A 209 -13.18 21.61 24.45
C THR A 209 -12.45 21.00 23.27
N TYR A 210 -12.75 19.74 22.97
CA TYR A 210 -12.31 19.11 21.73
C TYR A 210 -13.03 19.76 20.55
N MET A 211 -12.29 20.15 19.51
CA MET A 211 -12.88 20.37 18.20
C MET A 211 -12.84 19.04 17.44
N GLU A 212 -14.00 18.53 17.04
CA GLU A 212 -14.04 17.63 15.89
C GLU A 212 -13.68 18.45 14.64
N PRO A 213 -13.03 17.86 13.61
CA PRO A 213 -12.84 18.55 12.34
C PRO A 213 -14.22 18.81 11.72
N ASP A 214 -14.64 20.07 11.69
CA ASP A 214 -15.94 20.45 11.11
C ASP A 214 -15.96 20.11 9.62
N ALA A 215 -16.91 19.26 9.22
CA ALA A 215 -17.19 19.03 7.82
C ALA A 215 -17.80 20.30 7.21
N GLU A 216 -17.15 20.88 6.19
CA GLU A 216 -17.64 22.08 5.53
C GLU A 216 -19.11 21.94 5.11
N LYS A 217 -19.91 22.94 5.49
CA LYS A 217 -21.29 23.09 5.05
C LYS A 217 -21.47 24.46 4.42
N PRO A 218 -22.07 24.57 3.23
CA PRO A 218 -22.08 25.83 2.48
C PRO A 218 -22.98 26.90 3.12
N ASP A 219 -22.55 28.15 2.96
CA ASP A 219 -23.23 29.37 3.42
C ASP A 219 -24.67 29.48 2.84
N PRO A 220 -25.72 29.60 3.69
CA PRO A 220 -27.11 29.50 3.23
C PRO A 220 -27.64 30.76 2.53
N THR A 221 -27.46 30.82 1.20
CA THR A 221 -28.35 31.49 0.23
C THR A 221 -28.80 32.94 0.54
N VAL A 222 -28.04 33.92 0.06
CA VAL A 222 -28.53 35.30 -0.11
C VAL A 222 -29.04 35.51 -1.53
N THR A 223 -30.35 35.73 -1.70
CA THR A 223 -31.00 35.85 -3.01
C THR A 223 -30.75 37.20 -3.70
N PRO A 224 -30.12 37.26 -4.89
CA PRO A 224 -30.03 38.49 -5.67
C PRO A 224 -31.33 38.76 -6.43
N THR A 225 -31.83 40.00 -6.38
CA THR A 225 -32.95 40.47 -7.20
C THR A 225 -32.43 41.20 -8.45
N ILE A 226 -33.05 40.93 -9.60
CA ILE A 226 -32.63 41.43 -10.92
C ILE A 226 -33.23 42.82 -11.18
N GLU A 227 -32.42 43.80 -11.61
CA GLU A 227 -32.62 44.60 -12.84
C GLU A 227 -31.33 45.43 -13.17
N PRO A 228 -31.16 45.96 -14.41
CA PRO A 228 -29.82 46.07 -15.02
C PRO A 228 -29.27 47.51 -15.17
N THR A 229 -27.97 47.64 -15.51
CA THR A 229 -27.43 48.36 -16.70
C THR A 229 -25.88 48.49 -16.66
N ALA A 230 -25.25 48.53 -17.85
CA ALA A 230 -23.85 48.93 -18.15
C ALA A 230 -22.68 47.98 -17.83
N THR A 231 -22.19 47.31 -18.88
CA THR A 231 -20.76 47.03 -19.14
C THR A 231 -20.07 48.25 -19.78
N PRO A 232 -18.72 48.29 -19.94
CA PRO A 232 -17.67 47.45 -19.34
C PRO A 232 -16.48 48.25 -18.74
N GLU A 233 -15.67 47.62 -17.89
CA GLU A 233 -14.20 47.66 -17.98
C GLU A 233 -13.59 46.52 -17.14
N ALA A 234 -12.33 46.13 -17.39
CA ALA A 234 -11.74 44.90 -16.85
C ALA A 234 -10.39 45.13 -16.17
N THR A 235 -10.26 44.68 -14.91
CA THR A 235 -8.98 44.45 -14.23
C THR A 235 -9.18 43.50 -13.03
N ALA A 236 -8.11 42.76 -12.67
CA ALA A 236 -7.98 41.91 -11.48
C ALA A 236 -8.94 40.71 -11.37
N THR A 237 -8.47 39.54 -11.84
CA THR A 237 -8.83 38.23 -11.26
C THR A 237 -8.27 38.16 -9.83
N PRO A 238 -8.94 37.51 -8.86
CA PRO A 238 -8.28 37.09 -7.61
C PRO A 238 -7.20 36.05 -7.88
N GLU A 239 -6.12 36.08 -7.11
CA GLU A 239 -5.08 35.04 -7.12
C GLU A 239 -5.50 33.85 -6.23
N PRO A 240 -5.08 32.61 -6.54
CA PRO A 240 -5.22 31.47 -5.64
C PRO A 240 -3.99 31.38 -4.70
N ASP A 241 -4.18 31.75 -3.43
CA ASP A 241 -3.39 31.25 -2.30
C ASP A 241 -4.04 29.93 -1.81
N THR A 242 -3.32 28.94 -1.28
CA THR A 242 -2.27 29.08 -0.24
C THR A 242 -0.99 28.28 -0.49
N GLU A 243 0.10 28.97 -0.84
CA GLU A 243 1.45 28.41 -0.79
C GLU A 243 2.02 28.46 0.64
N ARG A 244 2.20 27.31 1.32
CA ARG A 244 2.75 27.28 2.69
C ARG A 244 4.28 27.34 2.69
N LYS A 245 4.82 28.22 3.54
CA LYS A 245 6.26 28.40 3.76
C LYS A 245 6.63 28.16 5.22
N THR A 246 7.45 27.14 5.46
CA THR A 246 7.97 26.76 6.78
C THR A 246 9.47 27.01 6.83
N VAL A 247 9.99 27.50 7.96
CA VAL A 247 11.42 27.83 8.10
C VAL A 247 12.04 26.95 9.17
N PHE A 248 12.90 26.02 8.74
CA PHE A 248 13.67 25.15 9.63
C PHE A 248 15.06 25.75 9.84
N LYS A 249 15.53 25.83 11.10
CA LYS A 249 16.88 26.31 11.43
C LYS A 249 17.60 25.30 12.31
N LYS A 250 18.87 25.02 11.99
CA LYS A 250 19.74 24.14 12.80
C LYS A 250 19.78 24.58 14.27
N VAL A 251 19.87 25.89 14.56
CA VAL A 251 20.06 26.42 15.91
C VAL A 251 18.86 26.11 16.80
N ASP A 252 17.66 26.37 16.30
CA ASP A 252 16.39 26.14 17.00
C ASP A 252 16.25 24.63 17.31
N ALA A 253 16.39 23.79 16.27
CA ALA A 253 16.33 22.33 16.41
C ALA A 253 17.41 21.76 17.36
N PHE A 254 18.65 22.27 17.30
CA PHE A 254 19.73 21.86 18.20
C PHE A 254 19.41 22.19 19.67
N ASN A 255 18.87 23.38 19.94
CA ASN A 255 18.52 23.81 21.28
C ASN A 255 17.28 23.07 21.84
N GLU A 256 16.34 22.69 20.97
CA GLU A 256 15.12 21.98 21.36
C GLU A 256 15.27 20.44 21.40
N CYS A 257 16.24 19.85 20.70
CA CYS A 257 16.35 18.38 20.61
C CYS A 257 16.76 17.68 21.90
N GLY A 258 17.35 18.41 22.87
CA GLY A 258 17.84 17.84 24.12
C GLY A 258 18.91 16.73 23.96
N GLY A 259 19.62 16.71 22.83
CA GLY A 259 20.59 15.67 22.48
C GLY A 259 20.02 14.47 21.71
N LYS A 260 18.76 14.53 21.27
CA LYS A 260 18.15 13.54 20.36
C LYS A 260 18.41 13.92 18.90
N GLN A 261 18.41 12.94 18.02
CA GLN A 261 18.51 13.13 16.56
C GLN A 261 17.12 13.34 15.93
N GLY A 262 17.04 13.95 14.75
CA GLY A 262 15.83 14.06 13.93
C GLY A 262 14.84 15.18 14.29
N LYS A 263 15.15 16.05 15.27
CA LYS A 263 14.29 17.20 15.61
C LYS A 263 14.17 18.14 14.40
N ASP A 264 12.95 18.39 13.95
CA ASP A 264 12.62 19.19 12.77
C ASP A 264 13.37 18.76 11.48
N GLY A 265 13.70 17.47 11.38
CA GLY A 265 14.47 16.87 10.29
C GLY A 265 15.99 16.95 10.45
N TRP A 266 16.54 17.56 11.51
CA TRP A 266 17.98 17.76 11.67
C TRP A 266 18.70 16.57 12.34
N TYR A 267 19.80 16.14 11.72
CA TYR A 267 20.67 15.04 12.16
C TYR A 267 22.13 15.49 12.26
N PHE A 268 22.81 15.08 13.33
CA PHE A 268 24.18 15.49 13.65
C PHE A 268 25.10 14.26 13.63
N MET A 269 25.96 14.18 12.62
CA MET A 269 26.66 12.94 12.25
C MET A 269 28.17 13.15 12.09
N TYR A 270 28.92 12.06 12.11
CA TYR A 270 30.27 11.97 11.54
C TYR A 270 30.31 10.90 10.46
N LYS A 271 31.35 10.91 9.62
CA LYS A 271 31.54 9.94 8.54
C LYS A 271 32.61 8.93 8.92
N ASP A 272 32.32 7.63 8.77
CA ASP A 272 33.25 6.55 9.06
C ASP A 272 34.26 6.32 7.93
N SER A 273 35.28 5.49 8.19
CA SER A 273 36.33 5.15 7.21
C SER A 273 35.87 4.28 6.03
N LYS A 274 34.56 3.97 5.93
CA LYS A 274 33.91 3.36 4.77
C LYS A 274 33.04 4.35 3.99
N GLY A 275 32.89 5.59 4.50
CA GLY A 275 32.06 6.64 3.91
C GLY A 275 30.61 6.67 4.38
N ALA A 276 30.22 5.85 5.37
CA ALA A 276 28.87 5.89 5.95
C ALA A 276 28.76 7.03 6.97
N TYR A 277 27.64 7.76 6.99
CA TYR A 277 27.34 8.66 8.11
C TYR A 277 26.83 7.86 9.31
N ILE A 278 27.27 8.24 10.49
CA ILE A 278 26.89 7.66 11.78
C ILE A 278 26.52 8.80 12.72
N ASP A 279 25.40 8.67 13.43
CA ASP A 279 24.96 9.65 14.41
C ASP A 279 26.02 9.89 15.50
N MET A 280 26.27 11.16 15.77
CA MET A 280 27.04 11.59 16.92
C MET A 280 26.24 11.37 18.22
N THR A 281 26.95 11.11 19.32
CA THR A 281 26.35 10.98 20.65
C THR A 281 26.39 12.33 21.37
N TRP A 282 25.30 12.72 22.02
CA TRP A 282 25.26 13.94 22.84
C TRP A 282 26.13 13.80 24.10
N THR A 283 26.99 14.78 24.38
CA THR A 283 27.85 14.85 25.57
C THR A 283 28.25 16.30 25.82
N ASP A 284 28.28 16.77 27.07
CA ASP A 284 28.79 18.10 27.46
C ASP A 284 28.27 19.27 26.58
N ASN A 285 26.96 19.29 26.33
CA ASN A 285 26.23 20.26 25.50
C ASN A 285 26.68 20.34 24.02
N HIS A 286 27.23 19.26 23.47
CA HIS A 286 27.51 19.12 22.04
C HIS A 286 27.24 17.69 21.56
N PHE A 287 27.00 17.54 20.26
CA PHE A 287 27.10 16.25 19.60
C PHE A 287 28.58 15.90 19.40
N LYS A 288 28.96 14.66 19.67
CA LYS A 288 30.35 14.19 19.66
C LYS A 288 30.50 12.92 18.80
N GLY A 289 31.49 12.93 17.93
CA GLY A 289 31.86 11.81 17.06
C GLY A 289 33.25 11.26 17.37
N LEU A 290 33.85 10.59 16.39
CA LEU A 290 35.19 10.03 16.51
C LEU A 290 36.29 11.11 16.51
N ASP A 291 37.42 10.78 17.13
CA ASP A 291 38.72 11.44 17.02
C ASP A 291 38.71 12.98 17.08
N GLY A 292 37.92 13.51 18.02
CA GLY A 292 37.81 14.94 18.33
C GLY A 292 36.65 15.67 17.64
N GLY A 293 35.99 15.03 16.67
CA GLY A 293 34.87 15.61 15.94
C GLY A 293 33.69 15.93 16.87
N ASN A 294 33.13 17.13 16.72
CA ASN A 294 32.00 17.60 17.52
C ASN A 294 31.18 18.67 16.78
N ILE A 295 29.90 18.77 17.11
CA ILE A 295 28.97 19.75 16.53
C ILE A 295 28.19 20.40 17.67
N ASN A 296 28.16 21.72 17.70
CA ASN A 296 27.31 22.50 18.61
C ASN A 296 26.40 23.47 17.83
N GLU A 297 25.56 24.24 18.52
CA GLU A 297 24.66 25.23 17.91
C GLU A 297 25.36 26.17 16.90
N HIS A 298 26.63 26.50 17.11
CA HIS A 298 27.39 27.45 16.29
C HIS A 298 28.35 26.78 15.30
N PHE A 299 29.08 25.74 15.73
CA PHE A 299 30.22 25.19 15.00
C PHE A 299 30.02 23.73 14.57
N ILE A 300 30.65 23.38 13.45
CA ILE A 300 30.91 22.01 13.00
C ILE A 300 32.42 21.81 13.09
N VAL A 301 32.87 20.78 13.82
CA VAL A 301 34.28 20.46 14.01
C VAL A 301 34.52 19.01 13.53
N PRO A 302 35.33 18.78 12.49
CA PRO A 302 35.68 17.44 12.03
C PRO A 302 36.62 16.71 13.01
N GLY A 303 36.57 15.38 12.97
CA GLY A 303 37.57 14.53 13.62
C GLY A 303 38.81 14.33 12.75
N TYR A 304 39.84 13.70 13.31
CA TYR A 304 40.99 13.23 12.53
C TYR A 304 40.53 12.17 11.52
N ASP A 305 40.73 12.42 10.22
CA ASP A 305 40.35 11.53 9.11
C ASP A 305 38.86 11.13 9.11
N ALA A 306 38.02 11.95 9.75
CA ALA A 306 36.60 11.69 10.02
C ALA A 306 35.76 12.97 9.87
N PRO A 307 35.21 13.23 8.67
CA PRO A 307 34.33 14.38 8.41
C PRO A 307 33.15 14.47 9.39
N ALA A 308 32.79 15.67 9.82
CA ALA A 308 31.59 15.94 10.61
C ALA A 308 30.51 16.56 9.69
N ALA A 309 29.25 16.13 9.84
CA ALA A 309 28.17 16.54 8.96
C ALA A 309 26.89 16.86 9.72
N ILE A 310 26.15 17.87 9.23
CA ILE A 310 24.76 18.11 9.63
C ILE A 310 23.85 17.77 8.45
N GLY A 311 23.03 16.74 8.60
CA GLY A 311 21.95 16.43 7.67
C GLY A 311 20.68 17.19 8.04
N TRP A 312 19.89 17.53 7.04
CA TRP A 312 18.46 17.81 7.20
C TRP A 312 17.66 16.96 6.22
N GLU A 313 16.72 16.18 6.75
CA GLU A 313 15.82 15.32 5.97
C GLU A 313 14.53 16.07 5.61
N ALA A 314 14.13 15.96 4.35
CA ALA A 314 12.92 16.55 3.80
C ALA A 314 11.62 15.90 4.33
N PRO A 315 10.77 16.62 5.09
CA PRO A 315 9.53 16.05 5.63
C PRO A 315 8.44 15.83 4.56
N TYR A 316 8.52 16.54 3.44
CA TYR A 316 7.60 16.49 2.30
C TYR A 316 8.36 16.75 0.98
N THR A 317 7.71 16.52 -0.17
CA THR A 317 8.22 16.89 -1.50
C THR A 317 7.85 18.35 -1.84
N GLY A 318 8.79 19.15 -2.32
CA GLY A 318 8.59 20.58 -2.55
C GLY A 318 9.83 21.31 -3.04
N THR A 319 10.01 22.58 -2.63
CA THR A 319 11.21 23.36 -2.97
C THR A 319 11.85 23.99 -1.73
N VAL A 320 13.18 24.07 -1.74
CA VAL A 320 14.01 24.62 -0.67
C VAL A 320 14.73 25.88 -1.15
N THR A 321 14.85 26.84 -0.24
CA THR A 321 15.90 27.86 -0.28
C THR A 321 16.87 27.67 0.87
N LEU A 322 18.16 27.46 0.55
CA LEU A 322 19.26 27.32 1.52
C LEU A 322 19.96 28.67 1.72
N THR A 323 20.12 29.07 2.98
CA THR A 323 20.92 30.26 3.38
C THR A 323 21.70 29.98 4.68
N ALA A 324 22.60 30.89 5.06
CA ALA A 324 23.24 30.89 6.38
C ALA A 324 22.60 31.98 7.26
N GLN A 325 22.28 31.66 8.52
CA GLN A 325 21.54 32.51 9.46
C GLN A 325 22.16 33.91 9.67
N ASP A 326 23.49 33.97 9.72
CA ASP A 326 24.25 35.22 9.87
C ASP A 326 24.83 35.72 8.53
N ASN A 327 24.35 35.19 7.40
CA ASN A 327 24.89 35.38 6.04
C ASN A 327 26.39 35.08 5.89
N THR A 328 26.98 34.30 6.79
CA THR A 328 28.41 33.96 6.77
C THR A 328 28.69 32.52 7.21
N VAL A 329 29.69 31.91 6.58
CA VAL A 329 30.40 30.68 6.99
C VAL A 329 31.88 31.01 7.07
N TYR A 330 32.58 30.64 8.15
CA TYR A 330 33.99 30.95 8.33
C TYR A 330 34.70 29.93 9.23
N ARG A 331 36.02 29.81 9.11
CA ARG A 331 36.89 29.04 10.00
C ARG A 331 37.18 29.81 11.29
N ASP A 332 37.03 29.19 12.45
CA ASP A 332 37.35 29.83 13.73
C ASP A 332 38.76 29.47 14.20
N GLY A 333 39.52 30.49 14.61
CA GLY A 333 40.87 30.36 15.18
C GLY A 333 41.92 29.66 14.30
N PRO A 334 42.59 30.36 13.36
CA PRO A 334 43.66 29.79 12.55
C PRO A 334 44.88 29.43 13.42
N TYR A 335 45.06 28.15 13.70
CA TYR A 335 46.34 27.63 14.17
C TYR A 335 47.32 27.60 12.99
N PRO A 336 48.52 28.21 13.07
CA PRO A 336 49.46 28.30 11.94
C PRO A 336 49.97 26.96 11.37
N THR A 337 49.64 25.86 12.04
CA THR A 337 50.04 24.48 11.69
C THR A 337 48.83 23.58 11.41
N GLY A 338 47.61 24.12 11.31
CA GLY A 338 46.44 23.36 10.84
C GLY A 338 46.45 23.25 9.31
N GLU A 339 45.93 22.12 8.79
CA GLU A 339 45.69 21.95 7.34
C GLU A 339 44.46 22.77 6.90
N ASP A 340 44.20 22.77 5.60
CA ASP A 340 43.00 23.36 5.00
C ASP A 340 41.72 22.63 5.43
N VAL A 341 40.64 23.38 5.69
CA VAL A 341 39.34 22.81 6.09
C VAL A 341 38.36 22.93 4.93
N ILE A 342 37.76 21.82 4.51
CA ILE A 342 36.84 21.76 3.38
C ILE A 342 35.41 21.72 3.91
N ALA A 343 34.58 22.71 3.56
CA ALA A 343 33.16 22.75 3.85
C ALA A 343 32.36 22.51 2.56
N THR A 344 31.41 21.58 2.56
CA THR A 344 30.68 21.15 1.35
C THR A 344 29.18 20.96 1.65
N MET A 345 28.30 21.58 0.86
CA MET A 345 26.87 21.21 0.84
C MET A 345 26.59 20.13 -0.20
N LYS A 346 25.72 19.17 0.15
CA LYS A 346 25.34 18.05 -0.72
C LYS A 346 23.87 17.71 -0.59
N LEU A 347 23.25 17.21 -1.66
CA LEU A 347 21.94 16.54 -1.64
C LEU A 347 22.18 15.06 -1.94
N ASN A 348 21.76 14.15 -1.06
CA ASN A 348 21.94 12.70 -1.22
C ASN A 348 23.38 12.24 -1.59
N ASN A 349 24.39 12.99 -1.14
CA ASN A 349 25.84 12.90 -1.44
C ASN A 349 26.35 13.58 -2.73
N GLU A 350 25.49 14.08 -3.62
CA GLU A 350 25.94 14.90 -4.76
C GLU A 350 26.18 16.36 -4.33
N ILE A 351 27.28 16.97 -4.78
CA ILE A 351 27.66 18.34 -4.40
C ILE A 351 26.73 19.35 -5.08
N LEU A 352 26.15 20.27 -4.31
CA LEU A 352 25.25 21.29 -4.83
C LEU A 352 25.99 22.41 -5.58
N THR A 353 25.24 23.18 -6.35
CA THR A 353 25.71 24.40 -7.04
C THR A 353 24.91 25.59 -6.50
N ASP A 354 25.57 26.73 -6.29
CA ASP A 354 24.92 27.97 -5.83
C ASP A 354 24.22 28.74 -6.97
N ASP A 355 23.41 29.74 -6.62
CA ASP A 355 22.70 30.58 -7.59
C ASP A 355 23.65 31.38 -8.53
N ASN A 356 24.97 31.37 -8.27
CA ASN A 356 25.99 31.97 -9.11
C ASN A 356 26.69 30.96 -10.06
N GLY A 357 26.29 29.69 -10.04
CA GLY A 357 26.87 28.63 -10.87
C GLY A 357 28.20 28.07 -10.35
N LYS A 358 28.48 28.13 -9.04
CA LYS A 358 29.68 27.54 -8.40
C LYS A 358 29.32 26.35 -7.54
N GLU A 359 30.20 25.34 -7.49
CA GLU A 359 30.09 24.27 -6.50
C GLU A 359 30.00 24.86 -5.07
N THR A 360 29.09 24.34 -4.26
CA THR A 360 28.93 24.72 -2.84
C THR A 360 29.98 24.03 -1.97
N ARG A 361 31.24 24.21 -2.36
CA ARG A 361 32.44 23.60 -1.79
C ARG A 361 33.50 24.67 -1.58
N TRP A 362 33.87 24.88 -0.32
CA TRP A 362 34.79 25.94 0.08
C TRP A 362 35.99 25.36 0.81
N VAL A 363 37.19 25.88 0.51
CA VAL A 363 38.44 25.52 1.18
C VAL A 363 38.87 26.70 2.04
N PHE A 364 38.93 26.50 3.34
CA PHE A 364 39.37 27.48 4.33
C PHE A 364 40.80 27.18 4.75
N ASP A 365 41.76 27.87 4.14
CA ASP A 365 43.18 27.75 4.49
C ASP A 365 43.49 28.30 5.90
N ASN A 366 44.76 28.25 6.31
CA ASN A 366 45.22 28.75 7.60
C ASN A 366 45.33 30.29 7.71
N THR A 367 44.87 31.03 6.70
CA THR A 367 44.70 32.50 6.70
C THR A 367 43.24 32.94 6.84
N CYS A 368 42.29 32.00 6.72
CA CYS A 368 40.87 32.24 6.94
C CYS A 368 40.52 32.37 8.43
N TYR A 369 39.77 33.41 8.79
CA TYR A 369 39.23 33.67 10.12
C TYR A 369 38.00 34.59 10.04
N ASN A 370 37.27 34.82 11.13
CA ASN A 370 36.10 35.72 11.09
C ASN A 370 36.47 37.16 10.64
N GLY A 371 36.03 37.53 9.43
CA GLY A 371 36.35 38.79 8.76
C GLY A 371 37.39 38.67 7.62
N SER A 372 37.91 37.48 7.35
CA SER A 372 38.90 37.20 6.30
C SER A 372 38.67 35.80 5.70
N GLY A 373 38.29 35.74 4.42
CA GLY A 373 38.00 34.47 3.74
C GLY A 373 36.61 33.88 4.03
N ASN A 374 35.75 34.61 4.77
CA ASN A 374 34.33 34.27 4.96
C ASN A 374 33.63 33.97 3.62
N GLN A 375 32.76 32.96 3.64
CA GLN A 375 31.91 32.58 2.51
C GLN A 375 30.45 32.89 2.83
N SER A 376 29.64 33.08 1.79
CA SER A 376 28.20 33.27 1.88
C SER A 376 27.55 32.55 0.69
N TYR A 377 26.44 31.86 0.91
CA TYR A 377 25.73 31.14 -0.14
C TYR A 377 24.23 31.44 -0.10
N THR A 378 23.63 31.32 -1.28
CA THR A 378 22.20 31.19 -1.48
C THR A 378 22.00 30.12 -2.54
N VAL A 379 21.11 29.17 -2.27
CA VAL A 379 20.62 28.20 -3.26
C VAL A 379 19.10 28.31 -3.24
N THR A 380 18.49 28.78 -4.33
CA THR A 380 17.03 28.90 -4.46
C THR A 380 16.47 27.84 -5.40
N ASN A 381 15.16 27.55 -5.27
CA ASN A 381 14.44 26.62 -6.13
C ASN A 381 15.03 25.18 -6.13
N LEU A 382 15.72 24.78 -5.06
CA LEU A 382 16.26 23.43 -4.93
C LEU A 382 15.08 22.46 -4.75
N HIS A 383 14.78 21.68 -5.79
CA HIS A 383 13.71 20.69 -5.74
C HIS A 383 14.15 19.47 -4.93
N ILE A 384 13.28 19.01 -4.04
CA ILE A 384 13.53 17.89 -3.13
C ILE A 384 12.27 17.04 -2.96
N ASN A 385 12.46 15.76 -2.71
CA ASN A 385 11.43 14.77 -2.39
C ASN A 385 11.40 14.52 -0.88
N LYS A 386 10.27 14.05 -0.35
CA LYS A 386 10.20 13.51 1.01
C LYS A 386 11.27 12.43 1.23
N GLY A 387 12.08 12.56 2.28
CA GLY A 387 13.19 11.66 2.60
C GLY A 387 14.55 12.01 1.94
N ASP A 388 14.62 13.01 1.07
CA ASP A 388 15.91 13.52 0.57
C ASP A 388 16.67 14.24 1.69
N ILE A 389 18.00 14.05 1.78
CA ILE A 389 18.84 14.62 2.85
C ILE A 389 19.84 15.65 2.30
N ILE A 390 19.80 16.85 2.87
CA ILE A 390 20.75 17.95 2.62
C ILE A 390 21.86 17.92 3.67
N TYR A 391 23.07 17.54 3.28
CA TYR A 391 24.24 17.47 4.16
C TYR A 391 25.09 18.74 4.08
N HIS A 392 25.45 19.26 5.25
CA HIS A 392 26.45 20.30 5.45
C HIS A 392 27.69 19.62 6.06
N GLU A 393 28.58 19.13 5.21
CA GLU A 393 29.75 18.31 5.58
C GLU A 393 31.00 19.20 5.74
N VAL A 394 31.80 18.93 6.76
CA VAL A 394 33.09 19.61 7.03
C VAL A 394 34.17 18.54 7.25
N ASP A 395 35.32 18.73 6.61
CA ASP A 395 36.48 17.83 6.63
C ASP A 395 37.78 18.63 6.83
N CYS A 396 38.79 18.01 7.45
CA CYS A 396 40.14 18.56 7.65
C CYS A 396 41.26 17.52 7.41
N GLY A 397 40.92 16.33 6.92
CA GLY A 397 41.85 15.20 6.83
C GLY A 397 42.50 14.89 8.17
N THR A 398 43.82 14.70 8.16
CA THR A 398 44.60 14.19 9.31
C THR A 398 45.10 15.28 10.28
N ASN A 399 44.53 16.49 10.27
CA ASN A 399 44.98 17.59 11.13
C ASN A 399 43.84 18.53 11.57
N ASN A 400 43.09 18.08 12.58
CA ASN A 400 41.95 18.80 13.18
C ASN A 400 42.34 20.01 14.06
N THR A 401 43.59 20.46 14.05
CA THR A 401 44.07 21.58 14.89
C THR A 401 43.50 22.92 14.40
N GLY A 402 42.45 23.41 15.06
CA GLY A 402 41.75 24.64 14.63
C GLY A 402 40.92 24.42 13.36
N ALA A 403 40.17 23.32 13.32
CA ALA A 403 39.35 22.93 12.17
C ALA A 403 37.85 23.31 12.28
N ALA A 404 37.47 24.10 13.29
CA ALA A 404 36.08 24.49 13.51
C ALA A 404 35.55 25.43 12.41
N ILE A 405 34.43 25.09 11.78
CA ILE A 405 33.70 25.97 10.87
C ILE A 405 32.44 26.48 11.58
N TYR A 406 32.27 27.79 11.65
CA TYR A 406 31.02 28.42 12.06
C TYR A 406 29.98 28.24 10.96
N TRP A 407 28.92 27.46 11.23
CA TRP A 407 27.87 27.15 10.26
C TRP A 407 26.51 26.98 10.93
N LYS A 408 25.59 27.90 10.60
CA LYS A 408 24.18 27.92 11.00
C LYS A 408 23.30 27.95 9.75
N PRO A 409 23.02 26.80 9.11
CA PRO A 409 22.14 26.75 7.95
C PRO A 409 20.68 27.01 8.32
N ILE A 410 19.98 27.72 7.44
CA ILE A 410 18.53 27.90 7.41
C ILE A 410 17.99 27.26 6.13
N ILE A 411 16.88 26.55 6.28
CA ILE A 411 16.16 25.85 5.23
C ILE A 411 14.76 26.43 5.20
N THR A 412 14.51 27.35 4.26
CA THR A 412 13.17 27.85 3.97
C THR A 412 12.51 26.89 3.01
N TYR A 413 11.57 26.11 3.52
CA TYR A 413 10.87 25.06 2.79
C TYR A 413 9.50 25.57 2.32
N THR A 414 9.22 25.38 1.04
CA THR A 414 7.98 25.83 0.39
C THR A 414 7.26 24.63 -0.20
N TYR A 415 6.01 24.41 0.21
CA TYR A 415 5.20 23.29 -0.23
C TYR A 415 3.72 23.66 -0.37
N MET A 416 3.06 23.00 -1.30
CA MET A 416 1.61 22.92 -1.34
C MET A 416 1.18 21.90 -0.29
N GLU A 417 0.23 22.25 0.57
CA GLU A 417 -0.54 21.23 1.28
C GLU A 417 -1.42 20.52 0.23
N PRO A 418 -1.50 19.18 0.22
CA PRO A 418 -2.22 18.48 -0.83
C PRO A 418 -3.73 18.62 -0.64
N ASP A 419 -4.32 19.62 -1.29
CA ASP A 419 -5.77 19.71 -1.48
C ASP A 419 -6.31 18.39 -2.07
N ALA A 420 -7.50 18.00 -1.61
CA ALA A 420 -8.05 16.68 -1.86
C ALA A 420 -8.71 16.51 -3.24
N GLU A 421 -7.99 16.74 -4.36
CA GLU A 421 -8.34 16.09 -5.64
C GLU A 421 -7.20 15.94 -6.67
N LYS A 422 -7.19 14.77 -7.33
CA LYS A 422 -6.76 14.48 -8.71
C LYS A 422 -5.32 14.80 -9.21
N PRO A 423 -4.64 13.85 -9.88
CA PRO A 423 -3.37 14.11 -10.58
C PRO A 423 -3.57 14.66 -12.01
N ASP A 424 -2.70 15.57 -12.44
CA ASP A 424 -2.36 15.81 -13.86
C ASP A 424 -0.83 15.75 -14.08
N PRO A 425 -0.31 15.01 -15.08
CA PRO A 425 1.13 14.81 -15.25
C PRO A 425 1.75 15.54 -16.45
N THR A 426 2.79 16.36 -16.22
CA THR A 426 3.61 16.99 -17.30
C THR A 426 5.09 17.25 -16.92
N VAL A 427 5.86 16.20 -16.62
CA VAL A 427 7.34 16.22 -16.82
C VAL A 427 7.78 14.88 -17.43
N THR A 428 8.70 14.90 -18.40
CA THR A 428 9.21 13.70 -19.08
C THR A 428 10.74 13.61 -18.96
N PRO A 429 11.28 12.64 -18.21
CA PRO A 429 12.71 12.31 -18.26
C PRO A 429 12.99 11.35 -19.44
N THR A 430 13.92 11.73 -20.31
CA THR A 430 14.34 10.90 -21.46
C THR A 430 15.55 10.05 -21.08
N ILE A 431 15.45 8.72 -21.18
CA ILE A 431 16.57 7.79 -21.00
C ILE A 431 16.54 6.73 -22.10
N GLU A 432 17.60 6.63 -22.89
CA GLU A 432 17.86 5.48 -23.79
C GLU A 432 18.68 4.39 -23.06
N PRO A 433 18.54 3.10 -23.43
CA PRO A 433 18.91 1.99 -22.56
C PRO A 433 20.32 1.41 -22.84
N THR A 434 20.97 0.84 -21.82
CA THR A 434 21.99 -0.22 -22.03
C THR A 434 22.12 -1.17 -20.82
N ALA A 435 22.11 -2.49 -21.09
CA ALA A 435 22.66 -3.61 -20.30
C ALA A 435 22.22 -3.84 -18.83
N THR A 436 21.22 -4.71 -18.65
CA THR A 436 21.30 -5.85 -17.69
C THR A 436 22.24 -6.96 -18.23
N PRO A 437 22.62 -8.02 -17.47
CA PRO A 437 22.20 -8.39 -16.09
C PRO A 437 23.36 -8.76 -15.13
N GLU A 438 23.06 -8.83 -13.82
CA GLU A 438 23.07 -10.11 -13.08
C GLU A 438 22.27 -9.98 -11.78
N ALA A 439 21.89 -11.09 -11.15
CA ALA A 439 20.92 -11.11 -10.04
C ALA A 439 21.45 -11.80 -8.78
N THR A 440 21.37 -11.09 -7.65
CA THR A 440 21.47 -11.60 -6.27
C THR A 440 20.44 -10.88 -5.40
N ALA A 441 19.96 -11.52 -4.34
CA ALA A 441 18.74 -11.12 -3.64
C ALA A 441 18.99 -10.54 -2.24
N THR A 442 18.20 -9.50 -1.91
CA THR A 442 17.85 -8.96 -0.56
C THR A 442 19.02 -8.45 0.32
N PRO A 443 18.80 -7.54 1.31
CA PRO A 443 17.56 -7.24 2.05
C PRO A 443 16.92 -5.86 1.79
N GLU A 444 15.81 -5.61 2.49
CA GLU A 444 15.07 -4.33 2.57
C GLU A 444 15.76 -3.30 3.49
N PRO A 445 15.38 -2.01 3.39
CA PRO A 445 15.43 -1.06 4.50
C PRO A 445 14.02 -0.83 5.10
N ASP A 446 13.64 -1.62 6.12
CA ASP A 446 12.54 -1.28 7.05
C ASP A 446 13.16 -0.69 8.32
N THR A 447 13.13 0.65 8.45
CA THR A 447 13.82 1.38 9.54
C THR A 447 13.13 2.69 9.90
N GLU A 448 12.90 3.05 11.17
CA GLU A 448 12.92 2.21 12.37
C GLU A 448 12.12 2.88 13.53
N ARG A 449 11.22 2.12 14.17
CA ARG A 449 10.75 2.35 15.56
C ARG A 449 10.54 1.03 16.32
N LYS A 450 11.46 0.09 16.15
CA LYS A 450 11.44 -1.25 16.78
C LYS A 450 12.50 -1.39 17.88
N THR A 451 12.61 -0.38 18.76
CA THR A 451 13.61 -0.34 19.83
C THR A 451 13.12 -0.97 21.14
N VAL A 452 13.36 -2.27 21.28
CA VAL A 452 14.03 -2.93 22.43
C VAL A 452 13.98 -4.45 22.17
N PHE A 453 15.13 -5.03 21.86
CA PHE A 453 15.33 -6.47 21.84
C PHE A 453 15.68 -6.95 23.25
N LYS A 454 14.74 -7.55 23.97
CA LYS A 454 15.05 -8.27 25.22
C LYS A 454 15.10 -9.77 24.96
N LYS A 455 16.32 -10.32 24.98
CA LYS A 455 16.54 -11.77 25.07
C LYS A 455 16.35 -12.18 26.53
N VAL A 456 15.36 -13.00 26.82
CA VAL A 456 15.15 -13.58 28.16
C VAL A 456 15.50 -15.06 28.14
N ASP A 457 16.44 -15.46 29.00
CA ASP A 457 16.69 -16.86 29.37
C ASP A 457 15.89 -17.16 30.64
N ALA A 458 15.23 -18.32 30.68
CA ALA A 458 14.34 -18.69 31.78
C ALA A 458 15.02 -18.84 33.15
N PHE A 459 16.36 -18.83 33.25
CA PHE A 459 17.06 -19.04 34.53
C PHE A 459 18.19 -18.05 34.85
N SER A 460 18.34 -16.95 34.12
CA SER A 460 19.26 -15.88 34.53
C SER A 460 18.76 -15.18 35.81
N GLU A 461 19.60 -15.19 36.86
CA GLU A 461 19.53 -14.32 38.06
C GLU A 461 18.27 -14.38 38.96
N CYS A 462 17.23 -15.16 38.61
CA CYS A 462 15.94 -15.17 39.32
C CYS A 462 15.98 -15.54 40.83
N ASN A 463 17.02 -16.23 41.31
CA ASN A 463 17.27 -16.56 42.73
C ASN A 463 16.08 -17.21 43.51
N GLY A 464 15.11 -17.81 42.82
CA GLY A 464 13.92 -18.40 43.42
C GLY A 464 12.65 -17.54 43.39
N GLN A 465 12.68 -16.37 42.75
CA GLN A 465 11.52 -15.49 42.59
C GLN A 465 10.65 -15.92 41.40
N GLN A 466 9.34 -16.06 41.64
CA GLN A 466 8.31 -16.21 40.59
C GLN A 466 8.08 -14.86 39.89
N GLY A 467 7.84 -14.87 38.58
CA GLY A 467 7.58 -13.68 37.75
C GLY A 467 8.84 -12.88 37.37
N TYR A 468 10.03 -13.39 37.68
CA TYR A 468 11.28 -12.71 37.31
C TYR A 468 11.43 -12.68 35.78
N ASP A 469 11.56 -11.48 35.21
CA ASP A 469 11.50 -11.23 33.76
C ASP A 469 10.28 -11.86 33.04
N GLY A 470 9.18 -12.04 33.75
CA GLY A 470 7.93 -12.65 33.26
C GLY A 470 7.89 -14.18 33.36
N TRP A 471 8.96 -14.86 33.80
CA TRP A 471 8.97 -16.33 33.92
C TRP A 471 8.35 -16.83 35.23
N TYR A 472 7.49 -17.84 35.11
CA TYR A 472 6.80 -18.51 36.20
C TYR A 472 6.96 -20.04 36.10
N TYR A 473 7.02 -20.68 37.26
CA TYR A 473 7.31 -22.11 37.40
C TYR A 473 6.10 -22.79 38.06
N TYR A 474 5.35 -23.54 37.26
CA TYR A 474 4.08 -24.14 37.66
C TYR A 474 4.07 -25.68 37.49
N PHE A 475 3.08 -26.30 38.12
CA PHE A 475 2.63 -27.65 37.80
C PHE A 475 1.12 -27.69 37.56
N ARG A 476 0.67 -28.71 36.81
CA ARG A 476 -0.75 -28.89 36.41
C ARG A 476 -1.20 -30.34 36.64
N ASN A 477 -2.12 -30.57 37.57
CA ASN A 477 -2.65 -31.91 37.87
C ASN A 477 -3.65 -32.37 36.79
N GLY A 478 -3.18 -33.14 35.81
CA GLY A 478 -3.94 -33.58 34.65
C GLY A 478 -4.32 -32.45 33.68
N SER A 479 -4.78 -32.81 32.48
CA SER A 479 -5.05 -31.89 31.38
C SER A 479 -6.22 -30.90 31.58
N ALA A 480 -6.91 -30.95 32.73
CA ALA A 480 -7.93 -29.98 33.15
C ALA A 480 -7.62 -29.35 34.53
N GLY A 481 -6.40 -29.52 35.04
CA GLY A 481 -5.96 -28.97 36.32
C GLY A 481 -5.75 -27.45 36.27
N LYS A 482 -6.04 -26.76 37.38
CA LYS A 482 -5.54 -25.40 37.59
C LYS A 482 -4.03 -25.44 37.80
N LEU A 483 -3.33 -24.46 37.23
CA LEU A 483 -1.91 -24.22 37.52
C LEU A 483 -1.69 -23.93 39.00
N LYS A 484 -0.55 -24.37 39.52
CA LYS A 484 -0.07 -24.11 40.88
C LYS A 484 1.42 -23.83 40.85
N GLU A 485 1.87 -22.86 41.64
CA GLU A 485 3.29 -22.51 41.73
C GLU A 485 4.11 -23.65 42.35
N LEU A 486 5.32 -23.84 41.82
CA LEU A 486 6.35 -24.66 42.42
C LEU A 486 7.15 -23.80 43.42
N GLU A 487 7.42 -24.35 44.61
CA GLU A 487 8.24 -23.69 45.63
C GLU A 487 9.74 -23.81 45.31
N TRP A 488 10.50 -22.75 45.58
CA TRP A 488 11.96 -22.75 45.42
C TRP A 488 12.65 -23.56 46.54
N THR A 489 13.48 -24.52 46.14
CA THR A 489 14.18 -25.45 47.06
C THR A 489 15.59 -25.03 47.44
N GLY A 490 16.09 -23.92 46.87
CA GLY A 490 17.49 -23.49 46.97
C GLY A 490 18.36 -23.84 45.75
N THR A 491 17.94 -24.81 44.93
CA THR A 491 18.65 -25.20 43.68
C THR A 491 17.72 -25.41 42.47
N GLN A 492 16.43 -25.63 42.70
CA GLN A 492 15.40 -25.86 41.69
C GLN A 492 14.02 -25.47 42.21
N PHE A 493 13.05 -25.28 41.33
CA PHE A 493 11.63 -25.18 41.71
C PHE A 493 11.03 -26.58 41.80
N GLY A 494 10.43 -26.94 42.93
CA GLY A 494 9.77 -28.24 43.16
C GLY A 494 10.69 -29.40 43.54
N THR A 495 10.10 -30.45 44.13
CA THR A 495 10.80 -31.65 44.65
C THR A 495 10.31 -32.98 44.07
N GLY A 496 9.13 -33.01 43.43
CA GLY A 496 8.60 -34.15 42.67
C GLY A 496 8.60 -33.77 41.19
N VAL A 497 7.47 -33.21 40.73
CA VAL A 497 7.50 -32.24 39.62
C VAL A 497 8.56 -31.18 39.93
N ASN A 498 9.49 -30.94 39.02
CA ASN A 498 10.54 -29.96 39.21
C ASN A 498 11.04 -29.31 37.93
N ILE A 499 11.52 -28.08 38.06
CA ILE A 499 12.02 -27.23 36.96
C ILE A 499 13.33 -26.56 37.40
N ASN A 500 14.36 -26.65 36.58
CA ASN A 500 15.69 -26.08 36.83
C ASN A 500 16.40 -25.66 35.54
N THR A 501 17.57 -25.05 35.68
CA THR A 501 18.46 -24.48 34.64
C THR A 501 18.74 -25.34 33.39
N HIS A 502 18.40 -26.62 33.42
CA HIS A 502 18.62 -27.57 32.33
C HIS A 502 17.39 -28.41 31.98
N PHE A 503 16.46 -28.62 32.92
CA PHE A 503 15.44 -29.67 32.82
C PHE A 503 14.05 -29.19 33.25
N ILE A 504 13.04 -29.58 32.46
CA ILE A 504 11.62 -29.52 32.82
C ILE A 504 11.15 -30.96 33.07
N ASN A 505 10.82 -31.30 34.32
CA ASN A 505 10.57 -32.67 34.75
C ASN A 505 9.17 -32.87 35.36
N PRO A 506 8.23 -33.53 34.66
CA PRO A 506 6.89 -33.85 35.17
C PRO A 506 6.90 -34.95 36.25
N ASP A 507 5.73 -35.26 36.78
CA ASP A 507 5.47 -36.37 37.70
C ASP A 507 4.18 -37.09 37.29
N TYR A 508 3.83 -38.20 37.96
CA TYR A 508 2.63 -38.99 37.68
C TYR A 508 1.36 -38.12 37.58
N ASN A 509 0.70 -38.17 36.41
CA ASN A 509 -0.51 -37.42 36.08
C ASN A 509 -0.40 -35.91 36.35
N THR A 510 0.82 -35.34 36.26
CA THR A 510 1.08 -33.95 36.64
C THR A 510 2.12 -33.31 35.71
N SER A 511 1.68 -32.41 34.83
CA SER A 511 2.56 -31.67 33.92
C SER A 511 3.50 -30.75 34.69
N ALA A 512 4.75 -30.63 34.23
CA ALA A 512 5.63 -29.52 34.55
C ALA A 512 5.42 -28.40 33.53
N VAL A 513 5.22 -27.17 34.00
CA VAL A 513 4.87 -26.02 33.16
C VAL A 513 5.82 -24.86 33.46
N LEU A 514 6.72 -24.57 32.52
CA LEU A 514 7.51 -23.34 32.53
C LEU A 514 6.77 -22.29 31.68
N ALA A 515 6.20 -21.30 32.33
CA ALA A 515 5.38 -20.27 31.69
C ALA A 515 6.13 -18.94 31.59
N TRP A 516 5.82 -18.13 30.58
CA TRP A 516 6.25 -16.75 30.47
C TRP A 516 5.06 -15.85 30.16
N GLU A 517 4.79 -14.87 31.03
CA GLU A 517 3.77 -13.84 30.82
C GLU A 517 4.38 -12.64 30.07
N ALA A 518 3.71 -12.23 28.99
CA ALA A 518 4.10 -11.11 28.16
C ALA A 518 4.00 -9.77 28.92
N PRO A 519 5.11 -9.08 29.23
CA PRO A 519 5.07 -7.82 29.99
C PRO A 519 4.47 -6.65 29.20
N TYR A 520 4.47 -6.76 27.86
CA TYR A 520 4.00 -5.79 26.87
C TYR A 520 3.56 -6.54 25.60
N SER A 521 2.78 -5.90 24.71
CA SER A 521 2.40 -6.46 23.40
C SER A 521 3.53 -6.34 22.37
N GLY A 522 3.64 -7.25 21.41
CA GLY A 522 4.66 -7.20 20.35
C GLY A 522 4.95 -8.57 19.73
N ILE A 523 6.17 -8.74 19.18
CA ILE A 523 6.56 -9.96 18.47
C ILE A 523 7.60 -10.74 19.28
N VAL A 524 7.42 -12.05 19.42
CA VAL A 524 8.46 -12.97 19.92
C VAL A 524 8.96 -13.93 18.85
N THR A 525 10.26 -14.20 18.90
CA THR A 525 10.88 -15.38 18.30
C THR A 525 11.25 -16.37 19.40
N LEU A 526 10.74 -17.59 19.28
CA LEU A 526 10.96 -18.69 20.21
C LEU A 526 12.06 -19.62 19.68
N SER A 527 13.09 -19.87 20.48
CA SER A 527 14.24 -20.72 20.10
C SER A 527 14.84 -21.45 21.31
N LEU A 528 16.01 -22.07 21.16
CA LEU A 528 16.66 -22.90 22.17
C LEU A 528 18.12 -22.48 22.40
N THR A 529 18.56 -22.33 23.65
CA THR A 529 19.91 -21.86 24.01
C THR A 529 21.04 -22.69 23.39
N ASP A 530 20.84 -24.00 23.31
CA ASP A 530 21.83 -24.96 22.84
C ASP A 530 21.42 -25.59 21.48
N ASN A 531 20.45 -24.97 20.79
CA ASN A 531 19.80 -25.43 19.53
C ASN A 531 19.37 -26.92 19.53
N THR A 532 19.04 -27.46 20.71
CA THR A 532 18.58 -28.85 20.86
C THR A 532 17.69 -29.03 22.09
N MET A 533 16.71 -29.92 21.96
CA MET A 533 15.80 -30.37 23.01
C MET A 533 15.75 -31.90 22.99
N TYR A 534 15.92 -32.56 24.13
CA TYR A 534 16.00 -34.03 24.18
C TYR A 534 15.56 -34.63 25.51
N ARG A 535 15.14 -35.90 25.48
CA ARG A 535 14.83 -36.70 26.68
C ARG A 535 16.12 -37.05 27.44
N VAL A 536 16.15 -36.76 28.75
CA VAL A 536 17.36 -36.93 29.58
C VAL A 536 17.70 -38.41 29.77
N ASP A 537 16.74 -39.22 30.25
CA ASP A 537 16.94 -40.63 30.59
C ASP A 537 16.00 -41.58 29.85
N SER A 538 16.56 -42.70 29.38
CA SER A 538 15.83 -43.82 28.79
C SER A 538 15.56 -44.92 29.83
N HIS A 539 14.48 -44.77 30.60
CA HIS A 539 14.01 -45.83 31.51
C HIS A 539 13.31 -46.96 30.71
N PRO A 540 13.71 -48.25 30.83
CA PRO A 540 13.17 -49.34 30.01
C PRO A 540 11.64 -49.54 30.11
N ASN A 541 11.08 -49.17 31.26
CA ASN A 541 9.65 -49.23 31.58
C ASN A 541 8.99 -47.85 31.65
N GLY A 542 9.73 -46.77 31.34
CA GLY A 542 9.22 -45.41 31.40
C GLY A 542 8.21 -45.13 30.28
N GLY A 543 7.21 -44.31 30.58
CA GLY A 543 6.28 -43.79 29.58
C GLY A 543 6.92 -42.75 28.67
N ASP A 544 6.21 -42.40 27.60
CA ASP A 544 6.59 -41.33 26.68
C ASP A 544 6.50 -39.96 27.36
N SER A 545 7.22 -38.97 26.85
CA SER A 545 7.26 -37.62 27.44
C SER A 545 6.95 -36.60 26.35
N ILE A 546 5.89 -35.83 26.55
CA ILE A 546 5.30 -34.95 25.54
C ILE A 546 5.66 -33.51 25.86
N ALA A 547 6.45 -32.88 24.99
CA ALA A 547 6.78 -31.46 25.05
C ALA A 547 5.83 -30.68 24.15
N THR A 548 5.19 -29.62 24.65
CA THR A 548 4.23 -28.79 23.89
C THR A 548 4.47 -27.31 24.13
N LEU A 549 4.53 -26.52 23.06
CA LEU A 549 4.46 -25.06 23.13
C LEU A 549 3.01 -24.60 22.95
N LYS A 550 2.57 -23.70 23.83
CA LYS A 550 1.23 -23.09 23.76
C LYS A 550 1.27 -21.58 23.98
N LEU A 551 0.30 -20.87 23.41
CA LEU A 551 -0.03 -19.48 23.71
C LEU A 551 -1.48 -19.45 24.22
N ASN A 552 -1.71 -18.94 25.43
CA ASN A 552 -3.05 -18.92 26.07
C ASN A 552 -3.76 -20.30 26.06
N ASP A 553 -2.98 -21.35 26.33
CA ASP A 553 -3.33 -22.78 26.24
C ASP A 553 -3.63 -23.36 24.83
N GLU A 554 -3.69 -22.56 23.76
CA GLU A 554 -3.75 -23.06 22.38
C GLU A 554 -2.35 -23.49 21.89
N ILE A 555 -2.25 -24.62 21.17
CA ILE A 555 -0.97 -25.16 20.69
C ILE A 555 -0.45 -24.31 19.52
N LEU A 556 0.78 -23.79 19.65
CA LEU A 556 1.43 -23.00 18.60
C LEU A 556 1.74 -23.83 17.36
N LYS A 557 1.89 -23.17 16.21
CA LYS A 557 2.40 -23.78 14.98
C LYS A 557 3.87 -23.42 14.75
N LEU A 558 4.62 -24.37 14.23
CA LEU A 558 5.96 -24.18 13.69
C LEU A 558 5.88 -23.41 12.35
N ASN A 559 6.98 -22.81 11.93
CA ASN A 559 7.06 -22.03 10.67
C ASN A 559 6.71 -22.84 9.38
N ASN A 560 6.57 -24.17 9.48
CA ASN A 560 6.12 -25.06 8.40
C ASN A 560 4.62 -25.44 8.47
N GLY A 561 3.88 -24.90 9.44
CA GLY A 561 2.44 -25.16 9.66
C GLY A 561 2.09 -26.37 10.53
N GLN A 562 3.07 -27.16 10.99
CA GLN A 562 2.84 -28.27 11.92
C GLN A 562 2.65 -27.77 13.36
N GLU A 563 1.96 -28.54 14.21
CA GLU A 563 1.88 -28.26 15.65
C GLU A 563 3.25 -28.29 16.33
N ALA A 564 3.50 -27.36 17.25
CA ALA A 564 4.69 -27.32 18.11
C ALA A 564 4.56 -28.30 19.30
N ARG A 565 4.41 -29.59 18.97
CA ARG A 565 4.19 -30.70 19.90
C ARG A 565 5.08 -31.89 19.53
N TRP A 566 5.91 -32.35 20.46
CA TRP A 566 6.89 -33.41 20.26
C TRP A 566 6.70 -34.54 21.27
N VAL A 567 6.74 -35.78 20.79
CA VAL A 567 6.63 -36.99 21.63
C VAL A 567 8.00 -37.67 21.70
N PHE A 568 8.61 -37.64 22.88
CA PHE A 568 9.86 -38.35 23.16
C PHE A 568 9.57 -39.72 23.75
N ASP A 569 9.64 -40.75 22.91
CA ASP A 569 9.43 -42.13 23.34
C ASP A 569 10.52 -42.61 24.31
N LYS A 570 10.34 -43.80 24.88
CA LYS A 570 11.35 -44.43 25.77
C LYS A 570 12.68 -44.83 25.11
N ASN A 571 12.79 -44.79 23.78
CA ASN A 571 14.01 -45.08 23.05
C ASN A 571 14.85 -43.80 22.81
N CYS A 572 14.21 -42.63 22.86
CA CYS A 572 14.86 -41.32 22.85
C CYS A 572 15.78 -41.15 24.07
N LYS A 573 16.95 -40.56 23.83
CA LYS A 573 17.97 -40.22 24.83
C LYS A 573 18.95 -39.22 24.23
N ASN A 574 19.80 -38.59 25.03
CA ASN A 574 20.82 -37.65 24.55
C ASN A 574 21.60 -38.20 23.32
N GLY A 575 21.41 -37.57 22.15
CA GLY A 575 22.00 -37.94 20.86
C GLY A 575 21.12 -38.79 19.94
N ILE A 576 19.92 -39.22 20.37
CA ILE A 576 18.96 -40.01 19.59
C ILE A 576 17.54 -39.50 19.84
N GLY A 577 16.88 -39.00 18.80
CA GLY A 577 15.53 -38.43 18.90
C GLY A 577 15.50 -36.95 19.32
N ASN A 578 16.67 -36.30 19.46
CA ASN A 578 16.80 -34.86 19.68
C ASN A 578 15.95 -34.07 18.66
N GLN A 579 15.27 -33.03 19.15
CA GLN A 579 14.50 -32.06 18.38
C GLN A 579 15.19 -30.70 18.40
N ASN A 580 14.77 -29.81 17.51
CA ASN A 580 15.01 -28.37 17.62
C ASN A 580 13.80 -27.61 17.06
N TYR A 581 13.73 -26.30 17.33
CA TYR A 581 12.75 -25.42 16.74
C TYR A 581 13.26 -23.99 16.68
N THR A 582 12.73 -23.25 15.72
CA THR A 582 12.61 -21.80 15.75
C THR A 582 11.20 -21.47 15.30
N ILE A 583 10.47 -20.66 16.09
CA ILE A 583 9.18 -20.11 15.70
C ILE A 583 9.34 -18.60 15.67
N THR A 584 9.09 -17.97 14.52
CA THR A 584 9.15 -16.52 14.34
C THR A 584 7.74 -15.94 14.29
N ASP A 585 7.63 -14.61 14.34
CA ASP A 585 6.40 -13.89 13.99
C ASP A 585 5.18 -14.32 14.83
N VAL A 586 5.45 -14.70 16.09
CA VAL A 586 4.43 -14.97 17.10
C VAL A 586 4.05 -13.63 17.73
N GLN A 587 2.90 -13.10 17.34
CA GLN A 587 2.31 -11.93 17.97
C GLN A 587 1.82 -12.30 19.37
N ILE A 588 2.04 -11.41 20.34
CA ILE A 588 1.57 -11.52 21.72
C ILE A 588 0.98 -10.18 22.18
N ASN A 589 -0.04 -10.25 23.03
CA ASN A 589 -0.55 -9.12 23.79
C ASN A 589 0.07 -9.09 25.19
N LYS A 590 0.09 -7.90 25.81
CA LYS A 590 0.40 -7.78 27.23
C LYS A 590 -0.52 -8.65 28.08
N GLY A 591 0.04 -9.54 28.90
CA GLY A 591 -0.68 -10.52 29.71
C GLY A 591 -1.01 -11.84 29.00
N ASP A 592 -0.66 -12.01 27.72
CA ASP A 592 -0.67 -13.34 27.09
C ASP A 592 0.41 -14.22 27.72
N ILE A 593 0.13 -15.52 27.84
CA ILE A 593 1.04 -16.47 28.51
C ILE A 593 1.49 -17.54 27.51
N LEU A 594 2.81 -17.66 27.37
CA LEU A 594 3.48 -18.73 26.65
C LEU A 594 3.83 -19.88 27.60
N TYR A 595 3.41 -21.10 27.26
CA TYR A 595 3.64 -22.29 28.07
C TYR A 595 4.60 -23.26 27.38
N HIS A 596 5.66 -23.62 28.09
CA HIS A 596 6.54 -24.75 27.79
C HIS A 596 6.12 -25.90 28.71
N GLU A 597 5.15 -26.68 28.25
CA GLU A 597 4.52 -27.75 29.04
C GLU A 597 5.14 -29.11 28.68
N VAL A 598 5.60 -29.83 29.70
CA VAL A 598 6.02 -31.23 29.59
C VAL A 598 5.06 -32.09 30.41
N ASP A 599 4.42 -33.06 29.75
CA ASP A 599 3.53 -34.05 30.35
C ASP A 599 4.06 -35.48 30.09
N CYS A 600 3.66 -36.43 30.93
CA CYS A 600 3.90 -37.85 30.73
C CYS A 600 2.75 -38.78 31.19
N GLY A 601 1.58 -38.21 31.51
CA GLY A 601 0.37 -38.97 31.84
C GLY A 601 0.53 -39.92 33.02
N GLU A 602 -0.04 -41.12 32.91
CA GLU A 602 -0.14 -42.09 34.01
C GLU A 602 1.16 -42.90 34.29
N PHE A 603 2.32 -42.48 33.78
CA PHE A 603 3.59 -43.22 33.92
C PHE A 603 4.61 -42.53 34.84
N ASN A 604 4.65 -42.97 36.11
CA ASN A 604 5.52 -42.48 37.19
C ASN A 604 7.04 -42.71 37.02
N SER A 605 7.51 -43.01 35.80
CA SER A 605 8.92 -43.26 35.45
C SER A 605 9.26 -42.73 34.05
N CYS A 606 8.48 -41.74 33.59
CA CYS A 606 8.88 -40.85 32.52
C CYS A 606 10.15 -40.06 32.91
N ALA A 607 10.80 -39.41 31.95
CA ALA A 607 12.01 -38.62 32.20
C ALA A 607 11.81 -37.19 31.73
N GLY A 608 12.34 -36.23 32.49
CA GLY A 608 12.35 -34.83 32.11
C GLY A 608 13.00 -34.59 30.74
N ILE A 609 12.61 -33.47 30.14
CA ILE A 609 13.16 -33.01 28.87
C ILE A 609 14.21 -31.94 29.18
N TYR A 610 15.38 -32.07 28.55
CA TYR A 610 16.33 -30.98 28.44
C TYR A 610 15.74 -29.91 27.53
N TRP A 611 15.30 -28.80 28.12
CA TRP A 611 14.60 -27.73 27.42
C TRP A 611 15.01 -26.39 28.02
N LYS A 612 15.79 -25.63 27.26
CA LYS A 612 16.23 -24.27 27.61
C LYS A 612 15.70 -23.29 26.57
N PRO A 613 14.45 -22.82 26.73
CA PRO A 613 13.87 -21.89 25.78
C PRO A 613 14.52 -20.51 25.87
N ILE A 614 14.68 -19.88 24.70
CA ILE A 614 14.94 -18.46 24.57
C ILE A 614 13.67 -17.80 24.04
N ILE A 615 13.25 -16.74 24.70
CA ILE A 615 12.31 -15.77 24.14
C ILE A 615 13.12 -14.54 23.72
N THR A 616 13.18 -14.29 22.42
CA THR A 616 13.69 -13.06 21.84
C THR A 616 12.49 -12.16 21.57
N TYR A 617 12.26 -11.19 22.43
CA TYR A 617 11.10 -10.30 22.36
C TYR A 617 11.48 -8.92 21.79
N THR A 618 10.68 -8.43 20.85
CA THR A 618 10.71 -7.07 20.32
C THR A 618 9.48 -6.33 20.81
N TYR A 619 9.68 -5.30 21.64
CA TYR A 619 8.62 -4.38 21.99
C TYR A 619 8.17 -3.59 20.76
N MET A 620 6.86 -3.44 20.58
CA MET A 620 6.27 -2.55 19.59
C MET A 620 5.35 -1.55 20.29
N GLU A 621 5.47 -0.27 19.94
CA GLU A 621 4.34 0.65 20.06
C GLU A 621 3.18 0.06 19.22
N PRO A 622 1.91 0.17 19.65
CA PRO A 622 0.80 -0.44 18.93
C PRO A 622 0.77 0.06 17.48
N TYR A 623 0.81 -0.86 16.52
CA TYR A 623 0.96 -0.54 15.10
C TYR A 623 -0.13 0.44 14.66
N HIS A 624 0.26 1.66 14.33
CA HIS A 624 -0.67 2.72 13.98
C HIS A 624 -1.08 2.58 12.52
N LEU A 625 -2.31 2.14 12.29
CA LEU A 625 -2.93 2.25 10.97
C LEU A 625 -3.07 3.74 10.62
N GLU A 626 -2.45 4.17 9.52
CA GLU A 626 -2.79 5.46 8.91
C GLU A 626 -4.26 5.42 8.44
N GLY A 627 -4.99 6.51 8.67
CA GLY A 627 -6.44 6.59 8.45
C GLY A 627 -7.26 6.45 9.73
N ASP A 628 -8.59 6.57 9.61
CA ASP A 628 -9.55 6.39 10.72
C ASP A 628 -10.62 5.32 10.45
N GLY A 629 -10.57 4.71 9.25
CA GLY A 629 -11.49 3.65 8.85
C GLY A 629 -12.82 4.14 8.27
N SER A 630 -13.00 5.45 8.06
CA SER A 630 -14.09 6.03 7.27
C SER A 630 -13.92 5.80 5.77
N GLN A 631 -14.96 6.06 4.98
CA GLN A 631 -14.91 5.89 3.52
C GLN A 631 -13.98 6.92 2.87
N GLU A 632 -13.87 8.09 3.49
CA GLU A 632 -13.08 9.23 3.11
C GLU A 632 -11.60 9.04 3.50
N ASN A 633 -11.34 8.43 4.66
CA ASN A 633 -10.01 8.22 5.24
C ASN A 633 -9.81 6.75 5.68
N PRO A 634 -9.79 5.79 4.74
CA PRO A 634 -9.74 4.36 5.02
C PRO A 634 -8.39 3.94 5.62
N TYR A 635 -8.40 2.90 6.48
CA TYR A 635 -7.16 2.37 7.06
C TYR A 635 -6.22 1.80 5.99
N LEU A 636 -4.97 2.28 5.97
CA LEU A 636 -3.96 1.85 5.00
C LEU A 636 -3.28 0.53 5.44
N ILE A 637 -3.00 -0.35 4.47
CA ILE A 637 -2.40 -1.68 4.70
C ILE A 637 -1.21 -1.91 3.75
N ASP A 638 -0.01 -1.74 4.27
CA ASP A 638 1.26 -2.02 3.58
C ASP A 638 1.85 -3.40 3.94
N SER A 639 1.48 -3.94 5.09
CA SER A 639 2.26 -4.94 5.80
C SER A 639 1.38 -5.97 6.53
N THR A 640 2.01 -7.05 6.97
CA THR A 640 1.36 -8.08 7.79
C THR A 640 1.03 -7.58 9.19
N ASP A 641 1.78 -6.60 9.72
CA ASP A 641 1.48 -5.95 11.00
C ASP A 641 0.25 -5.04 10.87
N GLY A 642 0.15 -4.24 9.79
CA GLY A 642 -1.07 -3.49 9.47
C GLY A 642 -2.30 -4.39 9.26
N LEU A 643 -2.13 -5.54 8.59
CA LEU A 643 -3.21 -6.53 8.44
C LEU A 643 -3.68 -7.10 9.79
N ASN A 644 -2.77 -7.36 10.74
CA ASN A 644 -3.12 -7.79 12.09
C ASN A 644 -3.83 -6.67 12.86
N ALA A 645 -3.29 -5.44 12.83
CA ALA A 645 -3.86 -4.29 13.52
C ALA A 645 -5.28 -3.94 13.02
N LEU A 646 -5.55 -4.10 11.72
CA LEU A 646 -6.89 -3.96 11.16
C LEU A 646 -7.87 -4.98 11.75
N ALA A 647 -7.46 -6.25 11.91
CA ALA A 647 -8.29 -7.28 12.53
C ALA A 647 -8.59 -6.97 14.01
N ASP A 648 -7.61 -6.44 14.76
CA ASP A 648 -7.80 -6.02 16.15
C ASP A 648 -8.72 -4.80 16.27
N VAL A 649 -8.58 -3.80 15.39
CA VAL A 649 -9.52 -2.64 15.36
C VAL A 649 -10.94 -3.10 15.05
N ILE A 650 -11.13 -3.96 14.03
CA ILE A 650 -12.44 -4.53 13.68
C ILE A 650 -13.05 -5.29 14.87
N ALA A 651 -12.25 -6.04 15.63
CA ALA A 651 -12.71 -6.76 16.81
C ALA A 651 -13.26 -5.85 17.95
N THR A 652 -13.07 -4.53 17.88
CA THR A 652 -13.59 -3.57 18.86
C THR A 652 -14.86 -2.82 18.42
N THR A 653 -15.37 -3.04 17.19
CA THR A 653 -16.42 -2.16 16.61
C THR A 653 -17.41 -2.87 15.68
N ASP A 654 -18.72 -2.65 15.89
CA ASP A 654 -19.79 -3.06 14.97
C ASP A 654 -19.96 -2.10 13.76
N LYS A 655 -19.18 -1.00 13.68
CA LYS A 655 -19.28 -0.05 12.57
C LYS A 655 -18.68 -0.63 11.28
N PRO A 656 -19.20 -0.27 10.09
CA PRO A 656 -18.52 -0.53 8.82
C PRO A 656 -17.12 0.11 8.83
N ILE A 657 -16.08 -0.70 8.60
CA ILE A 657 -14.70 -0.23 8.47
C ILE A 657 -14.29 -0.25 7.00
N TYR A 658 -13.67 0.83 6.54
CA TYR A 658 -13.10 0.94 5.22
C TYR A 658 -11.58 0.83 5.32
N SER A 659 -10.96 0.02 4.46
CA SER A 659 -9.51 -0.16 4.41
C SER A 659 -9.01 -0.27 2.98
N LYS A 660 -7.73 0.07 2.79
CA LYS A 660 -7.09 0.18 1.48
C LYS A 660 -5.67 -0.36 1.54
N PHE A 661 -5.33 -1.32 0.67
CA PHE A 661 -3.95 -1.80 0.55
C PHE A 661 -3.06 -0.76 -0.14
N THR A 662 -1.80 -0.68 0.27
CA THR A 662 -0.76 0.18 -0.31
C THR A 662 0.48 -0.59 -0.75
N ALA A 663 0.59 -1.88 -0.40
CA ALA A 663 1.61 -2.80 -0.90
C ALA A 663 1.13 -4.28 -0.91
N ASP A 664 1.96 -5.17 -1.45
CA ASP A 664 1.73 -6.63 -1.49
C ASP A 664 2.01 -7.29 -0.13
N VAL A 665 0.96 -7.71 0.58
CA VAL A 665 1.01 -8.24 1.96
C VAL A 665 1.17 -9.76 1.99
N LYS A 666 1.91 -10.30 2.97
CA LYS A 666 2.24 -11.74 3.09
C LYS A 666 1.94 -12.23 4.51
N ALA A 667 0.73 -12.72 4.74
CA ALA A 667 0.29 -13.25 6.03
C ALA A 667 1.23 -14.34 6.56
N SER A 668 1.47 -14.35 7.87
CA SER A 668 2.26 -15.41 8.53
C SER A 668 1.40 -16.66 8.78
N GLY A 669 2.02 -17.76 9.22
CA GLY A 669 1.27 -18.96 9.66
C GLY A 669 0.41 -18.73 10.91
N ASN A 670 0.61 -17.61 11.60
CA ASN A 670 -0.07 -17.20 12.83
C ASN A 670 -1.01 -16.00 12.63
N THR A 671 -0.99 -15.33 11.47
CA THR A 671 -1.93 -14.24 11.13
C THR A 671 -3.37 -14.74 11.28
N ARG A 672 -4.12 -14.07 12.14
CA ARG A 672 -5.53 -14.41 12.45
C ARG A 672 -6.43 -13.98 11.29
N PRO A 673 -7.51 -14.71 10.98
CA PRO A 673 -8.51 -14.19 10.06
C PRO A 673 -9.24 -13.00 10.69
N ILE A 674 -9.80 -12.10 9.89
CA ILE A 674 -10.76 -11.11 10.40
C ILE A 674 -12.01 -11.88 10.85
N GLU A 675 -12.24 -11.96 12.15
CA GLU A 675 -13.24 -12.88 12.77
C GLU A 675 -14.69 -12.56 12.34
N GLU A 676 -15.05 -11.27 12.27
CA GLU A 676 -16.36 -10.79 11.84
C GLU A 676 -16.18 -9.44 11.11
N TYR A 677 -16.78 -9.25 9.94
CA TYR A 677 -16.53 -8.07 9.12
C TYR A 677 -17.77 -7.46 8.46
N THR A 678 -17.78 -6.12 8.39
CA THR A 678 -18.72 -5.26 7.64
C THR A 678 -17.95 -4.03 7.15
N GLY A 679 -18.18 -3.57 5.91
CA GLY A 679 -17.48 -2.42 5.33
C GLY A 679 -16.91 -2.68 3.92
N THR A 680 -15.82 -1.98 3.58
CA THR A 680 -15.15 -2.07 2.27
C THR A 680 -13.65 -2.32 2.40
N ILE A 681 -13.13 -3.31 1.68
CA ILE A 681 -11.70 -3.53 1.49
C ILE A 681 -11.35 -3.25 0.03
N ASP A 682 -10.52 -2.24 -0.21
CA ASP A 682 -9.93 -1.99 -1.53
C ASP A 682 -8.50 -2.51 -1.58
N GLY A 683 -8.28 -3.59 -2.32
CA GLY A 683 -6.96 -4.12 -2.61
C GLY A 683 -6.10 -3.16 -3.42
N ASN A 684 -6.66 -2.11 -4.03
CA ASN A 684 -5.92 -1.05 -4.72
C ASN A 684 -4.90 -1.57 -5.76
N ASN A 685 -5.20 -2.72 -6.38
CA ASN A 685 -4.32 -3.43 -7.33
C ASN A 685 -3.08 -4.11 -6.70
N HIS A 686 -3.14 -4.43 -5.41
CA HIS A 686 -2.16 -5.22 -4.67
C HIS A 686 -2.64 -6.66 -4.39
N LYS A 687 -1.72 -7.49 -3.90
CA LYS A 687 -1.94 -8.90 -3.61
C LYS A 687 -1.80 -9.21 -2.11
N LEU A 688 -2.62 -10.15 -1.62
CA LEU A 688 -2.50 -10.76 -0.30
C LEU A 688 -2.12 -12.24 -0.41
N THR A 689 -0.94 -12.62 0.08
CA THR A 689 -0.53 -14.03 0.19
C THR A 689 -0.96 -14.63 1.52
N LEU A 690 -1.88 -15.58 1.51
CA LEU A 690 -2.36 -16.29 2.71
C LEU A 690 -1.52 -17.54 3.06
N ARG A 691 -1.41 -17.84 4.36
CA ARG A 691 -0.65 -18.98 4.90
C ARG A 691 -1.41 -19.80 5.95
N GLY A 692 -2.61 -20.24 5.59
CA GLY A 692 -3.38 -21.24 6.33
C GLY A 692 -4.81 -20.81 6.61
N ASN A 693 -5.00 -19.61 7.18
CA ASN A 693 -6.32 -19.07 7.45
C ASN A 693 -6.95 -18.42 6.21
N THR A 694 -8.27 -18.29 6.20
CA THR A 694 -9.02 -17.42 5.27
C THR A 694 -8.74 -15.95 5.59
N PHE A 695 -9.02 -15.03 4.67
CA PHE A 695 -8.88 -13.59 4.95
C PHE A 695 -9.95 -13.09 5.94
N ILE A 696 -11.24 -13.31 5.63
CA ILE A 696 -12.38 -12.99 6.51
C ILE A 696 -13.07 -14.29 6.91
N LYS A 697 -13.29 -14.49 8.21
CA LYS A 697 -13.98 -15.67 8.74
C LYS A 697 -15.49 -15.55 8.57
N LYS A 698 -16.08 -14.42 8.95
CA LYS A 698 -17.53 -14.18 8.86
C LYS A 698 -17.86 -12.80 8.27
N ALA A 699 -18.65 -12.76 7.21
CA ALA A 699 -19.18 -11.52 6.62
C ALA A 699 -20.59 -11.20 7.16
N LYS A 700 -20.87 -9.91 7.41
CA LYS A 700 -22.11 -9.42 8.02
C LYS A 700 -22.53 -8.08 7.40
N ASN A 701 -23.82 -7.75 7.46
CA ASN A 701 -24.41 -6.51 6.92
C ASN A 701 -24.10 -6.27 5.43
N LYS A 702 -23.10 -5.44 5.12
CA LYS A 702 -22.62 -5.18 3.75
C LYS A 702 -21.11 -5.33 3.72
N VAL A 703 -20.61 -6.14 2.80
CA VAL A 703 -19.17 -6.35 2.59
C VAL A 703 -18.83 -6.13 1.11
N ILE A 704 -17.95 -5.18 0.85
CA ILE A 704 -17.38 -4.92 -0.48
C ILE A 704 -15.91 -5.32 -0.44
N ILE A 705 -15.44 -6.13 -1.39
CA ILE A 705 -14.01 -6.40 -1.59
C ILE A 705 -13.68 -6.17 -3.06
N LYS A 706 -12.82 -5.18 -3.35
CA LYS A 706 -12.47 -4.82 -4.74
C LYS A 706 -10.97 -4.78 -4.98
N ASN A 707 -10.56 -4.96 -6.23
CA ASN A 707 -9.18 -4.76 -6.71
C ASN A 707 -8.11 -5.55 -5.92
N LEU A 708 -8.43 -6.77 -5.46
CA LEU A 708 -7.54 -7.61 -4.63
C LEU A 708 -7.30 -9.00 -5.28
N ILE A 709 -6.04 -9.39 -5.43
CA ILE A 709 -5.68 -10.80 -5.73
C ILE A 709 -5.25 -11.49 -4.45
N ILE A 710 -5.73 -12.71 -4.22
CA ILE A 710 -5.30 -13.55 -3.10
C ILE A 710 -4.58 -14.80 -3.64
N ASP A 711 -3.36 -15.05 -3.15
CA ASP A 711 -2.59 -16.26 -3.45
C ASP A 711 -2.08 -16.97 -2.17
N GLY A 712 -1.25 -18.00 -2.33
CA GLY A 712 -0.78 -18.82 -1.21
C GLY A 712 -1.67 -20.03 -0.92
N ASN A 713 -1.93 -20.32 0.36
CA ASN A 713 -2.64 -21.53 0.79
C ASN A 713 -3.66 -21.23 1.91
N VAL A 714 -4.84 -21.85 1.83
CA VAL A 714 -5.88 -21.82 2.87
C VAL A 714 -6.34 -23.24 3.19
N ASN A 715 -6.44 -23.57 4.48
CA ASN A 715 -6.89 -24.86 4.98
C ASN A 715 -7.88 -24.63 6.14
N ALA A 716 -9.10 -25.16 6.04
CA ALA A 716 -10.09 -25.13 7.13
C ALA A 716 -10.77 -26.49 7.28
N THR A 717 -11.45 -26.72 8.39
CA THR A 717 -12.23 -27.95 8.60
C THR A 717 -13.45 -27.96 7.67
N ASN A 718 -14.29 -26.92 7.76
CA ASN A 718 -15.43 -26.69 6.89
C ASN A 718 -15.39 -25.24 6.37
N ASN A 719 -16.10 -24.95 5.28
CA ASN A 719 -16.28 -23.60 4.70
C ASN A 719 -14.95 -22.91 4.36
N ALA A 720 -14.01 -23.62 3.74
CA ALA A 720 -12.70 -23.08 3.36
C ALA A 720 -12.82 -22.16 2.13
N ALA A 721 -12.30 -20.93 2.19
CA ALA A 721 -12.22 -20.03 1.04
C ALA A 721 -11.10 -18.98 1.18
N ALA A 722 -10.67 -18.38 0.07
CA ALA A 722 -9.62 -17.36 0.12
C ALA A 722 -10.12 -16.04 0.73
N PHE A 723 -11.28 -15.53 0.28
CA PHE A 723 -11.80 -14.23 0.69
C PHE A 723 -12.66 -14.28 1.96
N ILE A 724 -13.75 -15.07 1.96
CA ILE A 724 -14.73 -15.11 3.07
C ILE A 724 -15.09 -16.57 3.37
N SER A 725 -14.91 -17.06 4.59
CA SER A 725 -15.34 -18.41 4.95
C SER A 725 -16.86 -18.58 4.93
N HIS A 726 -17.62 -17.73 5.61
CA HIS A 726 -19.10 -17.79 5.58
C HIS A 726 -19.78 -16.45 5.86
N THR A 727 -21.08 -16.36 5.57
CA THR A 727 -21.93 -15.25 6.02
C THR A 727 -22.52 -15.48 7.41
N ASP A 728 -22.89 -14.40 8.09
CA ASP A 728 -23.55 -14.44 9.39
C ASP A 728 -24.95 -15.06 9.32
N THR A 729 -25.36 -15.74 10.39
CA THR A 729 -26.65 -16.46 10.45
C THR A 729 -27.79 -15.60 10.99
N ALA A 730 -27.49 -14.36 11.41
CA ALA A 730 -28.40 -13.47 12.13
C ALA A 730 -28.74 -12.17 11.36
N GLY A 731 -28.91 -12.24 10.04
CA GLY A 731 -29.25 -11.07 9.23
C GLY A 731 -29.62 -11.37 7.78
N SER A 732 -29.41 -10.37 6.92
CA SER A 732 -29.33 -10.49 5.46
C SER A 732 -28.07 -9.74 5.05
N THR A 733 -27.10 -10.48 4.52
CA THR A 733 -25.75 -10.00 4.19
C THR A 733 -25.67 -9.72 2.70
N ASP A 734 -25.14 -8.56 2.31
CA ASP A 734 -24.95 -8.16 0.92
C ASP A 734 -23.45 -8.12 0.57
N ILE A 735 -22.98 -9.12 -0.17
CA ILE A 735 -21.58 -9.26 -0.59
C ILE A 735 -21.39 -8.77 -2.03
N MET A 736 -20.44 -7.86 -2.24
CA MET A 736 -19.98 -7.45 -3.56
C MET A 736 -18.47 -7.69 -3.69
N ILE A 737 -18.06 -8.45 -4.70
CA ILE A 737 -16.65 -8.68 -5.01
C ILE A 737 -16.37 -8.28 -6.47
N GLU A 738 -15.40 -7.41 -6.71
CA GLU A 738 -15.16 -6.81 -8.03
C GLU A 738 -13.66 -6.67 -8.36
N ASN A 739 -13.25 -6.97 -9.59
CA ASN A 739 -11.83 -6.92 -10.01
C ASN A 739 -10.89 -7.75 -9.11
N CYS A 740 -11.34 -8.92 -8.65
CA CYS A 740 -10.60 -9.75 -7.70
C CYS A 740 -10.17 -11.09 -8.30
N GLY A 741 -9.06 -11.64 -7.80
CA GLY A 741 -8.51 -12.92 -8.27
C GLY A 741 -8.24 -13.89 -7.14
N ASN A 742 -8.68 -15.14 -7.27
CA ASN A 742 -8.15 -16.23 -6.46
C ASN A 742 -7.09 -17.03 -7.25
N ALA A 743 -5.86 -17.00 -6.76
CA ALA A 743 -4.77 -17.90 -7.15
C ALA A 743 -4.33 -18.83 -5.99
N ALA A 744 -4.95 -18.73 -4.82
CA ALA A 744 -4.61 -19.54 -3.64
C ALA A 744 -5.11 -20.99 -3.76
N VAL A 745 -4.37 -21.91 -3.14
CA VAL A 745 -4.80 -23.30 -2.97
C VAL A 745 -5.69 -23.41 -1.73
N VAL A 746 -6.98 -23.67 -1.92
CA VAL A 746 -8.00 -23.76 -0.86
C VAL A 746 -8.36 -25.21 -0.58
N ARG A 747 -8.36 -25.61 0.69
CA ARG A 747 -8.68 -26.98 1.13
C ARG A 747 -9.65 -27.01 2.31
N ALA A 748 -10.78 -27.69 2.16
CA ALA A 748 -11.64 -28.12 3.27
C ALA A 748 -11.35 -29.58 3.61
N SER A 749 -11.01 -29.88 4.87
CA SER A 749 -10.77 -31.26 5.31
C SER A 749 -12.06 -32.07 5.48
N GLU A 750 -13.18 -31.38 5.66
CA GLU A 750 -14.55 -31.90 5.63
C GLU A 750 -15.32 -31.20 4.49
N ASN A 751 -16.36 -30.42 4.77
CA ASN A 751 -17.31 -29.92 3.76
C ASN A 751 -17.03 -28.48 3.30
N ASN A 752 -17.56 -28.14 2.12
CA ASN A 752 -17.60 -26.79 1.55
C ASN A 752 -16.22 -26.13 1.38
N ALA A 753 -15.68 -26.18 0.15
CA ALA A 753 -14.54 -25.34 -0.25
C ALA A 753 -14.97 -24.37 -1.36
N ALA A 754 -14.42 -23.16 -1.39
CA ALA A 754 -14.70 -22.20 -2.45
C ALA A 754 -13.47 -21.37 -2.83
N GLY A 755 -13.46 -20.80 -4.05
CA GLY A 755 -12.45 -19.80 -4.40
C GLY A 755 -12.61 -18.51 -3.60
N PHE A 756 -13.85 -18.02 -3.48
CA PHE A 756 -14.17 -16.71 -2.89
C PHE A 756 -14.97 -16.83 -1.60
N VAL A 757 -16.16 -17.45 -1.60
CA VAL A 757 -17.04 -17.51 -0.42
C VAL A 757 -17.43 -18.94 -0.04
N GLY A 758 -16.95 -19.40 1.13
CA GLY A 758 -17.02 -20.80 1.53
C GLY A 758 -18.43 -21.34 1.75
N TRP A 759 -19.34 -20.53 2.31
CA TRP A 759 -20.77 -20.80 2.42
C TRP A 759 -21.61 -19.51 2.53
N ILE A 760 -22.84 -19.53 2.01
CA ILE A 760 -23.79 -18.41 2.04
C ILE A 760 -25.17 -18.89 2.50
N ASN A 761 -25.81 -18.17 3.42
CA ASN A 761 -27.10 -18.54 4.02
C ASN A 761 -28.30 -18.03 3.19
N GLU A 762 -29.46 -18.68 3.35
CA GLU A 762 -30.68 -18.54 2.52
C GLU A 762 -31.24 -17.11 2.31
N ASN A 763 -30.84 -16.13 3.12
CA ASN A 763 -31.35 -14.75 3.08
C ASN A 763 -30.31 -13.71 2.63
N ASP A 764 -29.10 -14.15 2.28
CA ASP A 764 -28.01 -13.29 1.86
C ASP A 764 -28.00 -13.06 0.34
N LYS A 765 -27.10 -12.19 -0.12
CA LYS A 765 -26.87 -11.87 -1.52
C LYS A 765 -25.39 -11.83 -1.81
N ILE A 766 -25.04 -12.22 -3.04
CA ILE A 766 -23.68 -12.09 -3.54
C ILE A 766 -23.67 -11.70 -5.02
N SER A 767 -22.87 -10.70 -5.35
CA SER A 767 -22.47 -10.37 -6.71
C SER A 767 -20.95 -10.46 -6.80
N ILE A 768 -20.45 -11.31 -7.71
CA ILE A 768 -19.04 -11.34 -8.08
C ILE A 768 -18.92 -10.86 -9.53
N LYS A 769 -18.10 -9.83 -9.73
CA LYS A 769 -17.92 -9.10 -10.98
C LYS A 769 -16.47 -9.10 -11.41
N ASN A 770 -16.23 -9.24 -12.71
CA ASN A 770 -14.92 -9.09 -13.35
C ASN A 770 -13.76 -9.79 -12.60
N SER A 771 -13.99 -11.03 -12.16
CA SER A 771 -13.13 -11.74 -11.22
C SER A 771 -12.81 -13.16 -11.72
N TYR A 772 -11.71 -13.74 -11.26
CA TYR A 772 -11.28 -15.07 -11.72
C TYR A 772 -10.85 -16.03 -10.60
N ASN A 773 -11.03 -17.32 -10.83
CA ASN A 773 -10.45 -18.40 -10.01
C ASN A 773 -9.49 -19.26 -10.84
N TYR A 774 -8.19 -19.03 -10.65
CA TYR A 774 -7.10 -19.90 -11.10
C TYR A 774 -6.63 -20.86 -9.98
N GLY A 775 -6.85 -20.48 -8.72
CA GLY A 775 -6.52 -21.26 -7.53
C GLY A 775 -7.22 -22.62 -7.48
N GLN A 776 -6.52 -23.62 -6.95
CA GLN A 776 -7.05 -24.98 -6.80
C GLN A 776 -7.95 -25.06 -5.56
N VAL A 777 -9.20 -25.49 -5.73
CA VAL A 777 -10.21 -25.58 -4.66
C VAL A 777 -10.56 -27.05 -4.41
N THR A 778 -10.30 -27.56 -3.21
CA THR A 778 -10.54 -28.97 -2.85
C THR A 778 -11.40 -29.09 -1.60
N SER A 779 -12.47 -29.89 -1.68
CA SER A 779 -13.31 -30.31 -0.55
C SER A 779 -13.30 -31.83 -0.44
N ASN A 780 -13.15 -32.37 0.76
CA ASN A 780 -13.33 -33.81 0.99
C ASN A 780 -14.82 -34.20 1.06
N GLY A 781 -15.68 -33.26 1.42
CA GLY A 781 -17.14 -33.39 1.43
C GLY A 781 -17.76 -33.21 0.03
N SER A 782 -19.10 -33.16 0.00
CA SER A 782 -19.88 -33.23 -1.24
C SER A 782 -20.01 -31.92 -2.02
N ALA A 783 -19.48 -30.80 -1.52
CA ALA A 783 -19.62 -29.48 -2.15
C ALA A 783 -18.27 -28.75 -2.25
N ALA A 784 -17.98 -28.24 -3.45
CA ALA A 784 -16.92 -27.30 -3.74
C ALA A 784 -17.26 -26.48 -4.99
N GLU A 785 -16.99 -25.18 -4.98
CA GLU A 785 -17.31 -24.26 -6.10
C GLU A 785 -16.12 -23.34 -6.41
N PRO A 786 -15.77 -23.05 -7.69
CA PRO A 786 -14.69 -22.12 -8.02
C PRO A 786 -14.92 -20.69 -7.51
N PHE A 787 -16.16 -20.32 -7.17
CA PHE A 787 -16.49 -19.00 -6.65
C PHE A 787 -17.15 -19.05 -5.27
N ALA A 788 -18.39 -19.51 -5.16
CA ALA A 788 -19.08 -19.56 -3.86
C ALA A 788 -20.05 -20.74 -3.74
N ASN A 789 -20.12 -21.37 -2.56
CA ASN A 789 -21.19 -22.31 -2.22
C ASN A 789 -22.38 -21.53 -1.62
N ALA A 790 -23.60 -21.85 -2.03
CA ALA A 790 -24.84 -21.26 -1.53
C ALA A 790 -25.96 -22.30 -1.52
N ASP A 791 -27.05 -22.03 -0.80
CA ASP A 791 -28.27 -22.81 -0.96
C ASP A 791 -28.88 -22.66 -2.37
N ALA A 792 -29.55 -23.70 -2.85
CA ALA A 792 -30.14 -23.76 -4.19
C ALA A 792 -31.30 -22.76 -4.41
N SER A 793 -31.82 -22.12 -3.36
CA SER A 793 -32.80 -21.03 -3.43
C SER A 793 -32.18 -19.64 -3.65
N LEU A 794 -30.86 -19.48 -3.48
CA LEU A 794 -30.18 -18.18 -3.49
C LEU A 794 -29.91 -17.66 -4.92
N GLN A 795 -30.00 -16.34 -5.11
CA GLN A 795 -29.54 -15.68 -6.34
C GLN A 795 -28.07 -15.24 -6.21
N VAL A 796 -27.16 -16.13 -6.62
CA VAL A 796 -25.75 -15.81 -6.82
C VAL A 796 -25.57 -15.17 -8.21
N THR A 797 -25.01 -13.96 -8.27
CA THR A 797 -24.79 -13.25 -9.54
C THR A 797 -23.32 -13.26 -9.94
N TYR A 798 -23.02 -13.83 -11.10
CA TYR A 798 -21.68 -13.86 -11.70
C TYR A 798 -21.66 -13.02 -12.98
N GLU A 799 -20.81 -12.00 -13.05
CA GLU A 799 -20.71 -11.09 -14.19
C GLU A 799 -19.25 -10.99 -14.68
N ASN A 800 -18.99 -11.29 -15.95
CA ASN A 800 -17.64 -11.31 -16.52
C ASN A 800 -16.62 -12.15 -15.71
N CYS A 801 -17.07 -13.28 -15.12
CA CYS A 801 -16.27 -14.10 -14.21
C CYS A 801 -15.82 -15.43 -14.82
N TYR A 802 -14.55 -15.79 -14.59
CA TYR A 802 -13.84 -16.90 -15.26
C TYR A 802 -13.16 -17.87 -14.28
N TYR A 803 -13.21 -19.19 -14.53
CA TYR A 803 -12.51 -20.17 -13.69
C TYR A 803 -11.76 -21.23 -14.50
N ILE A 804 -10.67 -21.75 -13.95
CA ILE A 804 -9.88 -22.80 -14.59
C ILE A 804 -10.58 -24.16 -14.54
N GLU A 805 -10.78 -24.78 -15.71
CA GLU A 805 -11.47 -26.06 -15.86
C GLU A 805 -10.78 -27.17 -15.04
N ASN A 806 -11.58 -27.92 -14.28
CA ASN A 806 -11.14 -28.94 -13.31
C ASN A 806 -10.27 -28.42 -12.15
N GLY A 807 -10.15 -27.10 -11.94
CA GLY A 807 -9.48 -26.53 -10.76
C GLY A 807 -10.24 -26.68 -9.44
N THR A 808 -11.51 -27.08 -9.50
CA THR A 808 -12.36 -27.33 -8.33
C THR A 808 -12.67 -28.82 -8.22
N THR A 809 -12.58 -29.38 -7.02
CA THR A 809 -12.82 -30.81 -6.73
C THR A 809 -13.60 -31.00 -5.42
N ALA A 810 -14.66 -31.81 -5.47
CA ALA A 810 -15.44 -32.24 -4.30
C ALA A 810 -15.40 -33.77 -4.19
N ASN A 811 -14.96 -34.30 -3.04
CA ASN A 811 -14.78 -35.74 -2.78
C ASN A 811 -14.06 -36.49 -3.92
N GLY A 812 -12.97 -35.90 -4.44
CA GLY A 812 -12.18 -36.45 -5.54
C GLY A 812 -12.80 -36.34 -6.96
N VAL A 813 -13.99 -35.74 -7.10
CA VAL A 813 -14.65 -35.50 -8.39
C VAL A 813 -14.51 -34.03 -8.81
N ALA A 814 -14.09 -33.78 -10.04
CA ALA A 814 -13.96 -32.41 -10.57
C ALA A 814 -15.33 -31.72 -10.74
N VAL A 815 -15.44 -30.48 -10.29
CA VAL A 815 -16.65 -29.65 -10.36
C VAL A 815 -16.44 -28.53 -11.37
N ASN A 816 -17.37 -28.38 -12.30
CA ASN A 816 -17.36 -27.35 -13.34
C ASN A 816 -18.78 -26.74 -13.47
N PRO A 817 -19.15 -25.75 -12.63
CA PRO A 817 -20.50 -25.16 -12.63
C PRO A 817 -20.84 -24.46 -13.95
N GLN A 818 -22.13 -24.42 -14.28
CA GLN A 818 -22.63 -23.81 -15.52
C GLN A 818 -22.96 -22.32 -15.38
N MET A 819 -22.92 -21.75 -14.18
CA MET A 819 -23.34 -20.36 -13.90
C MET A 819 -22.20 -19.32 -14.05
N SER A 820 -20.97 -19.77 -14.28
CA SER A 820 -19.79 -18.92 -14.51
C SER A 820 -18.94 -19.49 -15.65
N THR A 821 -17.99 -18.71 -16.19
CA THR A 821 -17.33 -19.08 -17.46
C THR A 821 -16.12 -19.97 -17.23
N LYS A 822 -16.24 -21.27 -17.54
CA LYS A 822 -15.07 -22.17 -17.54
C LYS A 822 -14.08 -21.79 -18.63
N LYS A 823 -12.78 -21.92 -18.34
CA LYS A 823 -11.65 -21.68 -19.25
C LYS A 823 -10.56 -22.71 -19.02
N THR A 824 -9.99 -23.25 -20.09
CA THR A 824 -8.85 -24.17 -20.03
C THR A 824 -7.58 -23.44 -19.59
N LYS A 825 -6.55 -24.18 -19.12
CA LYS A 825 -5.24 -23.57 -18.85
C LYS A 825 -4.65 -22.90 -20.09
N GLN A 826 -4.93 -23.41 -21.30
CA GLN A 826 -4.45 -22.76 -22.53
C GLN A 826 -5.06 -21.38 -22.77
N GLU A 827 -6.32 -21.15 -22.38
CA GLU A 827 -6.97 -19.83 -22.49
C GLU A 827 -6.54 -18.86 -21.37
N PHE A 828 -6.14 -19.38 -20.20
CA PHE A 828 -5.45 -18.59 -19.18
C PHE A 828 -4.02 -18.22 -19.64
N ASP A 829 -3.23 -19.18 -20.11
CA ASP A 829 -1.85 -18.99 -20.55
C ASP A 829 -1.73 -18.15 -21.84
N SER A 830 -2.79 -18.05 -22.65
CA SER A 830 -2.78 -17.29 -23.91
C SER A 830 -3.04 -15.79 -23.74
N GLY A 831 -3.50 -15.34 -22.58
CA GLY A 831 -3.98 -13.97 -22.38
C GLY A 831 -5.47 -13.75 -22.68
N GLU A 832 -6.20 -14.77 -23.15
CA GLU A 832 -7.63 -14.61 -23.47
C GLU A 832 -8.48 -14.20 -22.27
N VAL A 833 -8.25 -14.83 -21.11
CA VAL A 833 -8.98 -14.50 -19.87
C VAL A 833 -8.68 -13.06 -19.45
N THR A 834 -7.40 -12.68 -19.47
CA THR A 834 -6.94 -11.32 -19.14
C THR A 834 -7.55 -10.25 -20.05
N TYR A 835 -7.53 -10.46 -21.37
CA TYR A 835 -8.20 -9.57 -22.33
C TYR A 835 -9.72 -9.48 -22.05
N SER A 836 -10.34 -10.61 -21.69
CA SER A 836 -11.77 -10.66 -21.38
C SER A 836 -12.13 -9.93 -20.08
N LEU A 837 -11.21 -9.88 -19.11
CA LEU A 837 -11.31 -9.14 -17.84
C LEU A 837 -11.04 -7.62 -17.97
N GLY A 838 -10.65 -7.14 -19.15
CA GLY A 838 -10.46 -5.71 -19.42
C GLY A 838 -9.34 -5.06 -18.59
N ASN A 839 -9.49 -3.77 -18.29
CA ASN A 839 -8.36 -2.92 -17.87
C ASN A 839 -7.90 -3.10 -16.42
N ALA A 840 -8.67 -3.76 -15.56
CA ALA A 840 -8.20 -4.10 -14.22
C ALA A 840 -6.99 -5.06 -14.27
N PHE A 841 -6.86 -5.88 -15.33
CA PHE A 841 -5.85 -6.93 -15.41
C PHE A 841 -4.92 -6.82 -16.62
N GLY A 842 -3.73 -7.38 -16.44
CA GLY A 842 -2.72 -7.59 -17.46
C GLY A 842 -1.97 -8.90 -17.19
N GLN A 843 -1.17 -9.36 -18.14
CA GLN A 843 -0.48 -10.65 -18.07
C GLN A 843 0.65 -10.68 -19.08
N LYS A 844 1.89 -10.85 -18.63
CA LYS A 844 3.03 -11.09 -19.53
C LYS A 844 2.88 -12.47 -20.17
N LEU A 845 2.84 -12.51 -21.50
CA LEU A 845 2.64 -13.72 -22.32
C LEU A 845 3.97 -14.29 -22.84
N THR A 846 5.04 -13.50 -22.78
CA THR A 846 6.42 -13.89 -23.11
C THR A 846 7.26 -13.92 -21.84
N GLU A 847 8.32 -14.75 -21.81
CA GLU A 847 9.13 -14.95 -20.60
C GLU A 847 9.85 -13.66 -20.13
N PRO A 848 9.85 -13.35 -18.82
CA PRO A 848 9.19 -14.07 -17.73
C PRO A 848 7.66 -13.84 -17.74
N LYS A 849 6.89 -14.91 -17.96
CA LYS A 849 5.45 -14.83 -18.17
C LYS A 849 4.66 -14.95 -16.86
N ASN A 850 3.44 -14.41 -16.84
CA ASN A 850 2.50 -14.61 -15.74
C ASN A 850 1.60 -15.83 -16.01
N GLU A 851 1.49 -16.74 -15.05
CA GLU A 851 0.64 -17.94 -15.15
C GLU A 851 -0.87 -17.65 -15.22
N TYR A 852 -1.28 -16.48 -14.74
CA TYR A 852 -2.67 -16.05 -14.59
C TYR A 852 -2.76 -14.51 -14.68
N PRO A 853 -3.97 -13.92 -14.84
CA PRO A 853 -4.15 -12.47 -14.86
C PRO A 853 -3.62 -11.83 -13.57
N VAL A 854 -2.75 -10.85 -13.69
CA VAL A 854 -2.30 -9.99 -12.58
C VAL A 854 -2.85 -8.57 -12.79
N PHE A 855 -2.69 -7.66 -11.84
CA PHE A 855 -3.12 -6.27 -12.07
C PHE A 855 -2.36 -5.60 -13.21
N ARG A 856 -3.03 -4.68 -13.92
CA ARG A 856 -2.47 -4.07 -15.12
C ARG A 856 -1.38 -3.05 -14.82
N THR A 857 -0.30 -3.15 -15.58
CA THR A 857 0.82 -2.21 -15.65
C THR A 857 0.97 -1.68 -17.07
N SER A 858 1.88 -0.74 -17.29
CA SER A 858 2.24 -0.26 -18.63
C SER A 858 2.87 -1.33 -19.53
N ASP A 859 3.48 -2.39 -18.95
CA ASP A 859 4.28 -3.40 -19.66
C ASP A 859 3.64 -4.80 -19.73
N ASN A 860 2.49 -5.02 -19.09
CA ASN A 860 1.79 -6.31 -19.08
C ASN A 860 0.41 -6.29 -19.77
N GLY A 861 -0.07 -5.16 -20.27
CA GLY A 861 -1.36 -5.05 -20.95
C GLY A 861 -1.50 -6.08 -22.08
N VAL A 862 -2.68 -6.69 -22.21
CA VAL A 862 -2.95 -7.73 -23.23
C VAL A 862 -3.86 -7.18 -24.31
N TYR A 863 -3.38 -7.22 -25.55
CA TYR A 863 -4.10 -6.78 -26.74
C TYR A 863 -4.44 -7.99 -27.63
N ARG A 864 -5.57 -7.94 -28.32
CA ARG A 864 -5.99 -8.97 -29.28
C ARG A 864 -5.53 -8.58 -30.69
N LYS A 865 -4.87 -9.51 -31.40
CA LYS A 865 -4.47 -9.42 -32.82
C LYS A 865 -5.16 -10.56 -33.59
N GLY A 866 -6.37 -10.29 -34.09
CA GLY A 866 -7.23 -11.30 -34.73
C GLY A 866 -7.67 -12.41 -33.77
N ASN A 867 -7.06 -13.60 -33.87
CA ASN A 867 -7.34 -14.77 -33.03
C ASN A 867 -6.20 -15.12 -32.03
N VAL A 868 -5.17 -14.27 -31.92
CA VAL A 868 -4.11 -14.40 -30.92
C VAL A 868 -4.06 -13.16 -30.04
N TYR A 869 -3.41 -13.26 -28.88
CA TYR A 869 -3.21 -12.15 -27.96
C TYR A 869 -1.71 -11.85 -27.81
N THR A 870 -1.37 -10.62 -27.43
CA THR A 870 0.00 -10.08 -27.43
C THR A 870 0.14 -8.96 -26.41
N ASN A 871 1.33 -8.80 -25.81
CA ASN A 871 1.66 -7.61 -25.01
C ASN A 871 2.16 -6.43 -25.86
N LYS A 872 2.54 -6.67 -27.11
CA LYS A 872 2.89 -5.60 -28.03
C LYS A 872 1.63 -4.92 -28.54
N LEU A 873 1.52 -3.61 -28.27
CA LEU A 873 0.73 -2.72 -29.09
C LEU A 873 1.19 -2.85 -30.55
N ILE A 874 0.26 -2.86 -31.50
CA ILE A 874 0.57 -3.11 -32.90
C ILE A 874 1.14 -1.82 -33.53
N GLU A 875 2.13 -1.95 -34.41
CA GLU A 875 2.76 -0.83 -35.11
C GLU A 875 2.30 -0.71 -36.58
N THR A 876 2.55 0.42 -37.23
CA THR A 876 2.22 0.59 -38.67
C THR A 876 3.05 -0.30 -39.61
N SER A 877 4.14 -0.88 -39.10
CA SER A 877 4.97 -1.89 -39.75
C SER A 877 4.30 -3.27 -39.83
N ASP A 878 3.53 -3.64 -38.81
CA ASP A 878 2.82 -4.91 -38.63
C ASP A 878 1.62 -5.12 -39.60
N LEU A 879 1.39 -4.14 -40.48
CA LEU A 879 0.17 -4.00 -41.30
C LEU A 879 0.41 -4.24 -42.79
N LYS A 880 1.64 -4.66 -43.14
CA LYS A 880 2.07 -5.00 -44.50
C LYS A 880 2.37 -6.49 -44.56
N PHE A 881 1.44 -7.23 -45.14
CA PHE A 881 1.46 -8.67 -45.20
C PHE A 881 2.06 -9.11 -46.53
N SER A 882 3.21 -9.79 -46.47
CA SER A 882 3.91 -10.35 -47.61
C SER A 882 4.00 -11.85 -47.49
N MET A 883 3.37 -12.58 -48.42
CA MET A 883 3.40 -14.04 -48.45
C MET A 883 4.83 -14.60 -48.36
N GLN A 884 5.79 -13.93 -49.00
CA GLN A 884 7.19 -14.37 -49.08
C GLN A 884 7.95 -14.30 -47.74
N SER A 885 7.66 -13.31 -46.88
CA SER A 885 8.23 -13.24 -45.51
C SER A 885 7.44 -14.09 -44.51
N SER A 886 6.15 -14.27 -44.77
CA SER A 886 5.23 -15.02 -43.92
C SER A 886 5.20 -16.53 -44.22
N PHE A 887 5.93 -16.98 -45.25
CA PHE A 887 6.01 -18.39 -45.64
C PHE A 887 6.59 -19.31 -44.53
N GLY A 888 6.26 -20.60 -44.63
CA GLY A 888 6.79 -21.68 -43.79
C GLY A 888 5.81 -22.26 -42.76
N GLN A 889 4.67 -21.62 -42.51
CA GLN A 889 3.62 -22.14 -41.62
C GLN A 889 2.23 -21.69 -42.12
N GLN A 890 1.23 -22.58 -42.08
CA GLN A 890 -0.18 -22.23 -42.34
C GLN A 890 -0.64 -21.18 -41.31
N SER A 891 -1.54 -20.28 -41.71
CA SER A 891 -2.09 -19.15 -40.92
C SER A 891 -1.11 -18.05 -40.48
N LYS A 892 0.20 -18.20 -40.70
CA LYS A 892 1.19 -17.18 -40.30
C LYS A 892 0.91 -15.87 -41.03
N ASP A 893 0.77 -14.79 -40.25
CA ASP A 893 0.39 -13.45 -40.69
C ASP A 893 -0.88 -13.44 -41.59
N GLY A 894 -1.79 -14.38 -41.36
CA GLY A 894 -3.03 -14.56 -42.11
C GLY A 894 -2.90 -15.41 -43.40
N TRP A 895 -1.70 -15.83 -43.80
CA TRP A 895 -1.49 -16.56 -45.06
C TRP A 895 -1.80 -18.05 -44.96
N TYR A 896 -2.49 -18.58 -45.97
CA TYR A 896 -2.85 -19.99 -46.13
C TYR A 896 -2.48 -20.49 -47.53
N TYR A 897 -2.03 -21.73 -47.62
CA TYR A 897 -1.59 -22.37 -48.86
C TYR A 897 -2.58 -23.47 -49.22
N LEU A 898 -3.29 -23.29 -50.33
CA LEU A 898 -4.58 -23.95 -50.61
C LEU A 898 -4.66 -24.53 -52.03
N GLN A 899 -5.60 -25.45 -52.24
CA GLN A 899 -6.09 -25.88 -53.56
C GLN A 899 -7.62 -25.84 -53.59
N TYR A 900 -8.21 -25.26 -54.64
CA TYR A 900 -9.65 -25.39 -54.86
C TYR A 900 -10.01 -26.80 -55.32
N ASN A 901 -11.03 -27.39 -54.73
CA ASN A 901 -11.50 -28.74 -54.99
C ASN A 901 -12.86 -28.70 -55.69
N ASP A 902 -12.86 -28.92 -57.01
CA ASP A 902 -14.06 -28.89 -57.86
C ASP A 902 -15.15 -29.89 -57.44
N ALA A 903 -14.82 -30.94 -56.69
CA ALA A 903 -15.77 -31.97 -56.24
C ALA A 903 -16.49 -31.61 -54.94
N THR A 904 -15.90 -30.75 -54.09
CA THR A 904 -16.51 -30.30 -52.83
C THR A 904 -16.99 -28.85 -52.89
N GLY A 905 -16.42 -28.03 -53.79
CA GLY A 905 -16.64 -26.58 -53.85
C GLY A 905 -15.90 -25.78 -52.78
N VAL A 906 -14.89 -26.39 -52.14
CA VAL A 906 -14.14 -25.82 -51.00
C VAL A 906 -12.66 -25.68 -51.35
N TYR A 907 -11.93 -24.86 -50.60
CA TYR A 907 -10.46 -24.81 -50.64
C TYR A 907 -9.89 -25.73 -49.55
N ASP A 908 -9.09 -26.72 -49.95
CA ASP A 908 -8.40 -27.64 -49.04
C ASP A 908 -6.97 -27.14 -48.76
N GLU A 909 -6.46 -27.35 -47.53
CA GLU A 909 -5.09 -26.99 -47.15
C GLU A 909 -4.03 -27.90 -47.78
N LEU A 910 -2.97 -27.30 -48.32
CA LEU A 910 -1.80 -28.01 -48.83
C LEU A 910 -0.91 -28.51 -47.68
N SER A 911 -0.27 -29.66 -47.90
CA SER A 911 0.70 -30.25 -46.96
C SER A 911 2.10 -29.69 -47.16
N TRP A 912 2.87 -29.52 -46.07
CA TRP A 912 4.29 -29.15 -46.16
C TRP A 912 5.14 -30.33 -46.64
N LEU A 913 6.08 -30.07 -47.55
CA LEU A 913 7.07 -31.02 -48.08
C LEU A 913 8.43 -30.33 -48.15
N ASP A 914 9.24 -30.49 -47.10
CA ASP A 914 10.64 -30.07 -46.91
C ASP A 914 10.98 -28.57 -47.13
N ASN A 915 10.53 -27.96 -48.22
CA ASN A 915 10.74 -26.56 -48.58
C ASN A 915 9.57 -25.91 -49.36
N TYR A 916 8.44 -26.60 -49.57
CA TYR A 916 7.25 -26.05 -50.25
C TYR A 916 5.93 -26.68 -49.76
N TYR A 917 4.80 -26.05 -50.09
CA TYR A 917 3.45 -26.59 -49.85
C TYR A 917 2.92 -27.29 -51.09
N ALA A 918 2.29 -28.45 -50.95
CA ALA A 918 1.72 -29.21 -52.07
C ALA A 918 0.54 -30.12 -51.74
N ALA A 919 -0.22 -30.47 -52.78
CA ALA A 919 -1.22 -31.53 -52.81
C ALA A 919 -0.64 -32.76 -53.51
N LYS A 920 -1.13 -33.96 -53.15
CA LYS A 920 -0.75 -35.23 -53.78
C LYS A 920 -1.98 -35.99 -54.26
N ASP A 921 -1.84 -36.73 -55.35
CA ASP A 921 -2.84 -37.70 -55.80
C ASP A 921 -2.81 -38.98 -54.95
N ASN A 922 -3.77 -39.89 -55.20
CA ASN A 922 -3.86 -41.20 -54.54
C ASN A 922 -2.65 -42.15 -54.83
N SER A 923 -1.74 -41.77 -55.72
CA SER A 923 -0.49 -42.49 -56.02
C SER A 923 0.74 -41.82 -55.39
N GLY A 924 0.56 -40.67 -54.70
CA GLY A 924 1.62 -39.89 -54.07
C GLY A 924 2.29 -38.85 -54.97
N ASN A 925 1.85 -38.68 -56.22
CA ASN A 925 2.41 -37.68 -57.14
C ASN A 925 1.96 -36.27 -56.73
N VAL A 926 2.85 -35.29 -56.78
CA VAL A 926 2.48 -33.88 -56.54
C VAL A 926 1.62 -33.36 -57.70
N THR A 927 0.43 -32.84 -57.39
CA THR A 927 -0.52 -32.30 -58.38
C THR A 927 -0.45 -30.77 -58.46
N SER A 928 -0.52 -30.09 -57.33
CA SER A 928 -0.35 -28.64 -57.21
C SER A 928 0.68 -28.31 -56.14
N TYR A 929 1.47 -27.25 -56.33
CA TYR A 929 2.44 -26.78 -55.33
C TYR A 929 2.59 -25.26 -55.30
N ILE A 930 3.02 -24.74 -54.15
CA ILE A 930 3.32 -23.33 -53.88
C ILE A 930 4.65 -23.24 -53.13
N THR A 931 5.59 -22.44 -53.63
CA THR A 931 6.92 -22.23 -53.02
C THR A 931 7.06 -20.88 -52.33
N GLN A 932 8.07 -20.72 -51.44
CA GLN A 932 8.36 -19.44 -50.79
C GLN A 932 8.63 -18.30 -51.79
N GLN A 933 9.18 -18.63 -52.96
CA GLN A 933 9.47 -17.68 -54.02
C GLN A 933 8.21 -17.22 -54.78
N GLY A 934 7.02 -17.74 -54.45
CA GLY A 934 5.78 -17.43 -55.17
C GLY A 934 5.63 -18.17 -56.49
N ILE A 935 6.32 -19.31 -56.68
CA ILE A 935 6.02 -20.21 -57.79
C ILE A 935 4.77 -21.02 -57.43
N ILE A 936 3.71 -20.83 -58.20
CA ILE A 936 2.40 -21.47 -58.04
C ILE A 936 2.14 -22.37 -59.25
N GLN A 937 2.17 -23.69 -59.05
CA GLN A 937 1.85 -24.69 -60.06
C GLN A 937 0.45 -25.26 -59.82
N PRO A 938 -0.54 -24.96 -60.68
CA PRO A 938 -1.81 -25.69 -60.70
C PRO A 938 -1.74 -26.94 -61.59
N THR A 939 -2.37 -28.04 -61.17
CA THR A 939 -2.90 -29.04 -62.12
C THR A 939 -4.32 -28.67 -62.59
N LEU A 940 -5.14 -28.09 -61.69
CA LEU A 940 -6.45 -27.50 -62.00
C LEU A 940 -6.59 -26.13 -61.31
N SER A 941 -6.37 -26.09 -59.99
CA SER A 941 -6.15 -24.87 -59.21
C SER A 941 -5.00 -25.05 -58.23
N ALA A 942 -4.32 -23.95 -57.91
CA ALA A 942 -3.45 -23.75 -56.76
C ALA A 942 -3.65 -22.30 -56.29
N CYS A 943 -3.81 -22.09 -54.99
CA CYS A 943 -4.30 -20.82 -54.45
C CYS A 943 -3.52 -20.39 -53.21
N ILE A 944 -3.15 -19.12 -53.16
CA ILE A 944 -2.70 -18.47 -51.93
C ILE A 944 -3.92 -17.79 -51.31
N GLY A 945 -4.36 -18.27 -50.15
CA GLY A 945 -5.37 -17.60 -49.34
C GLY A 945 -4.72 -16.59 -48.41
N TRP A 946 -5.38 -15.47 -48.16
CA TRP A 946 -5.07 -14.58 -47.04
C TRP A 946 -6.34 -14.28 -46.26
N LYS A 947 -6.29 -14.58 -44.96
CA LYS A 947 -7.36 -14.33 -44.00
C LYS A 947 -7.12 -12.99 -43.34
N ALA A 948 -8.06 -12.06 -43.53
CA ALA A 948 -7.97 -10.73 -42.95
C ALA A 948 -7.95 -10.82 -41.41
N PRO A 949 -6.85 -10.44 -40.72
CA PRO A 949 -6.77 -10.52 -39.25
C PRO A 949 -7.62 -9.45 -38.54
N MET A 950 -8.21 -8.53 -39.30
CA MET A 950 -8.94 -7.35 -38.85
C MET A 950 -9.89 -6.88 -39.95
N ALA A 951 -10.93 -6.11 -39.60
CA ALA A 951 -11.74 -5.46 -40.62
C ALA A 951 -11.11 -4.13 -41.04
N GLY A 952 -11.16 -3.79 -42.33
CA GLY A 952 -10.64 -2.53 -42.82
C GLY A 952 -10.47 -2.50 -44.33
N LYS A 953 -9.85 -1.43 -44.81
CA LYS A 953 -9.53 -1.27 -46.23
C LYS A 953 -8.09 -1.71 -46.50
N VAL A 954 -7.91 -2.57 -47.50
CA VAL A 954 -6.60 -3.10 -47.88
C VAL A 954 -6.30 -2.89 -49.36
N ARG A 955 -5.02 -2.72 -49.64
CA ARG A 955 -4.44 -2.60 -50.98
C ARG A 955 -3.78 -3.90 -51.37
N LEU A 956 -4.33 -4.55 -52.38
CA LEU A 956 -3.83 -5.79 -52.96
C LEU A 956 -2.86 -5.43 -54.10
N THR A 957 -1.56 -5.48 -53.83
CA THR A 957 -0.53 -5.23 -54.84
C THR A 957 0.17 -6.51 -55.26
N THR A 958 0.63 -6.54 -56.50
CA THR A 958 1.23 -7.73 -57.13
C THR A 958 2.47 -8.30 -56.42
N GLY A 959 3.22 -7.46 -55.68
CA GLY A 959 4.57 -7.77 -55.21
C GLY A 959 5.59 -7.76 -56.35
N THR A 960 5.56 -8.81 -57.16
CA THR A 960 6.31 -8.96 -58.42
C THR A 960 5.37 -8.98 -59.62
N ASN A 961 5.91 -8.93 -60.85
CA ASN A 961 5.09 -9.11 -62.05
C ASN A 961 4.56 -10.56 -62.13
N ILE A 962 3.38 -10.78 -62.69
CA ILE A 962 2.78 -12.12 -62.88
C ILE A 962 3.09 -12.64 -64.28
N PHE A 963 3.89 -13.72 -64.38
CA PHE A 963 4.30 -14.35 -65.63
C PHE A 963 4.47 -15.86 -65.45
N LYS A 964 4.61 -16.61 -66.55
CA LYS A 964 4.86 -18.06 -66.49
C LYS A 964 6.35 -18.36 -66.35
N ILE A 965 6.74 -19.33 -65.54
CA ILE A 965 8.16 -19.76 -65.44
C ILE A 965 8.62 -20.61 -66.64
N GLY A 966 7.70 -20.94 -67.56
CA GLY A 966 7.97 -21.79 -68.72
C GLY A 966 6.82 -21.75 -69.72
N LYS A 967 7.05 -22.33 -70.91
CA LYS A 967 6.03 -22.43 -71.96
C LYS A 967 5.07 -23.59 -71.66
N GLY A 968 3.78 -23.39 -71.90
CA GLY A 968 2.76 -24.42 -71.73
C GLY A 968 1.39 -23.92 -72.18
N ALA A 969 0.31 -24.51 -71.67
CA ALA A 969 -1.03 -23.95 -71.86
C ALA A 969 -1.23 -22.61 -71.13
N ALA A 970 -2.22 -21.83 -71.60
CA ALA A 970 -2.62 -20.56 -70.99
C ALA A 970 -3.27 -20.78 -69.61
N THR A 971 -3.06 -19.84 -68.69
CA THR A 971 -3.45 -19.97 -67.29
C THR A 971 -4.23 -18.74 -66.84
N THR A 972 -5.31 -18.94 -66.09
CA THR A 972 -6.11 -17.86 -65.52
C THR A 972 -5.57 -17.52 -64.14
N VAL A 973 -5.47 -16.23 -63.82
CA VAL A 973 -5.20 -15.74 -62.46
C VAL A 973 -6.38 -14.90 -61.98
N LYS A 974 -6.77 -15.06 -60.72
CA LYS A 974 -7.94 -14.39 -60.12
C LYS A 974 -7.65 -13.90 -58.72
N ILE A 975 -8.28 -12.79 -58.36
CA ILE A 975 -8.50 -12.41 -56.96
C ILE A 975 -10.00 -12.59 -56.67
N ILE A 976 -10.32 -13.33 -55.62
CA ILE A 976 -11.68 -13.73 -55.26
C ILE A 976 -11.95 -13.36 -53.79
N ILE A 977 -13.11 -12.74 -53.55
CA ILE A 977 -13.66 -12.42 -52.21
C ILE A 977 -15.15 -12.81 -52.24
N ASP A 978 -15.69 -13.40 -51.16
CA ASP A 978 -17.08 -13.91 -51.10
C ASP A 978 -17.50 -14.82 -52.27
N GLY A 979 -16.57 -15.63 -52.77
CA GLY A 979 -16.76 -16.48 -53.95
C GLY A 979 -16.90 -15.73 -55.29
N LYS A 980 -16.76 -14.40 -55.30
CA LYS A 980 -16.82 -13.54 -56.49
C LYS A 980 -15.42 -13.14 -56.93
N SER A 981 -15.08 -13.38 -58.19
CA SER A 981 -13.84 -12.85 -58.76
C SER A 981 -13.99 -11.34 -58.95
N ILE A 982 -13.20 -10.56 -58.21
CA ILE A 982 -13.14 -9.10 -58.29
C ILE A 982 -12.12 -8.62 -59.32
N TRP A 983 -11.16 -9.49 -59.67
CA TRP A 983 -10.19 -9.32 -60.73
C TRP A 983 -9.84 -10.68 -61.32
N GLN A 984 -9.70 -10.73 -62.65
CA GLN A 984 -9.31 -11.92 -63.39
C GLN A 984 -8.53 -11.52 -64.64
N GLU A 985 -7.42 -12.20 -64.90
CA GLU A 985 -6.66 -12.09 -66.15
C GLU A 985 -6.27 -13.46 -66.71
N THR A 986 -5.95 -13.52 -68.01
CA THR A 986 -5.49 -14.75 -68.67
C THR A 986 -4.08 -14.57 -69.19
N ILE A 987 -3.13 -15.33 -68.63
CA ILE A 987 -1.72 -15.31 -69.02
C ILE A 987 -1.54 -16.22 -70.26
N PRO A 988 -1.04 -15.69 -71.40
CA PRO A 988 -0.71 -16.48 -72.58
C PRO A 988 0.30 -17.59 -72.29
N GLY A 989 0.18 -18.71 -73.01
CA GLY A 989 1.01 -19.91 -72.80
C GLY A 989 2.51 -19.72 -73.04
N ASP A 990 2.90 -18.66 -73.74
CA ASP A 990 4.27 -18.28 -74.08
C ASP A 990 4.78 -17.03 -73.33
N GLN A 991 3.99 -16.43 -72.43
CA GLN A 991 4.35 -15.24 -71.66
C GLN A 991 5.30 -15.57 -70.49
N ILE A 992 6.55 -15.85 -70.85
CA ILE A 992 7.69 -16.12 -69.94
C ILE A 992 8.58 -14.90 -69.69
N ASP A 993 8.22 -13.75 -70.25
CA ASP A 993 8.97 -12.50 -70.15
C ASP A 993 8.44 -11.68 -68.97
N GLU A 994 9.20 -11.63 -67.88
CA GLU A 994 8.87 -10.86 -66.67
C GLU A 994 8.53 -9.39 -67.00
N SER A 995 9.21 -8.76 -67.96
CA SER A 995 8.96 -7.35 -68.31
C SER A 995 7.57 -7.11 -68.92
N LYS A 996 6.91 -8.18 -69.39
CA LYS A 996 5.53 -8.20 -69.89
C LYS A 996 4.53 -8.80 -68.90
N GLY A 997 4.98 -9.18 -67.69
CA GLY A 997 4.15 -9.78 -66.67
C GLY A 997 3.02 -8.87 -66.20
N ILE A 998 1.88 -9.47 -65.89
CA ILE A 998 0.64 -8.78 -65.50
C ILE A 998 0.81 -8.17 -64.10
N LYS A 999 0.10 -7.06 -63.82
CA LYS A 999 0.10 -6.38 -62.52
C LYS A 999 -1.31 -6.11 -62.04
N HIS A 1000 -1.48 -6.09 -60.72
CA HIS A 1000 -2.67 -5.56 -60.06
C HIS A 1000 -2.29 -4.59 -58.94
N ASP A 1001 -3.14 -3.59 -58.75
CA ASP A 1001 -3.13 -2.64 -57.64
C ASP A 1001 -4.60 -2.32 -57.35
N ILE A 1002 -5.17 -2.96 -56.32
CA ILE A 1002 -6.62 -3.01 -56.11
C ILE A 1002 -6.94 -2.66 -54.67
N MET A 1003 -7.84 -1.71 -54.48
CA MET A 1003 -8.38 -1.32 -53.19
C MET A 1003 -9.62 -2.18 -52.90
N VAL A 1004 -9.65 -2.89 -51.77
CA VAL A 1004 -10.81 -3.68 -51.34
C VAL A 1004 -11.11 -3.42 -49.86
N ASP A 1005 -12.37 -3.56 -49.49
CA ASP A 1005 -12.82 -3.50 -48.09
C ASP A 1005 -13.04 -4.96 -47.61
N VAL A 1006 -12.58 -5.29 -46.39
CA VAL A 1006 -12.69 -6.63 -45.78
C VAL A 1006 -13.20 -6.57 -44.34
N GLY A 1007 -13.94 -7.60 -43.93
CA GLY A 1007 -14.26 -7.91 -42.54
C GLY A 1007 -13.15 -8.69 -41.82
N CYS A 1008 -13.24 -8.76 -40.48
CA CYS A 1008 -12.30 -9.55 -39.69
C CYS A 1008 -12.61 -11.05 -39.83
N GLY A 1009 -11.66 -11.81 -40.37
CA GLY A 1009 -11.81 -13.23 -40.65
C GLY A 1009 -12.20 -13.56 -42.10
N ASP A 1010 -12.45 -12.55 -42.93
CA ASP A 1010 -12.75 -12.71 -44.36
C ASP A 1010 -11.55 -13.30 -45.11
N MET A 1011 -11.82 -14.00 -46.21
CA MET A 1011 -10.80 -14.66 -47.03
C MET A 1011 -10.66 -14.01 -48.41
N ILE A 1012 -9.46 -13.53 -48.71
CA ILE A 1012 -9.03 -13.15 -50.06
C ILE A 1012 -8.29 -14.35 -50.67
N TYR A 1013 -8.69 -14.78 -51.85
CA TYR A 1013 -8.05 -15.90 -52.56
C TYR A 1013 -7.35 -15.41 -53.83
N PHE A 1014 -6.04 -15.60 -53.89
CA PHE A 1014 -5.20 -15.40 -55.06
C PHE A 1014 -5.09 -16.75 -55.80
N ASP A 1015 -6.08 -17.05 -56.64
CA ASP A 1015 -6.21 -18.31 -57.38
C ASP A 1015 -5.41 -18.27 -58.70
N VAL A 1016 -4.66 -19.33 -58.95
CA VAL A 1016 -4.05 -19.64 -60.24
C VAL A 1016 -4.69 -20.93 -60.75
N SER A 1017 -5.44 -20.85 -61.86
CA SER A 1017 -6.22 -21.98 -62.39
C SER A 1017 -5.96 -22.27 -63.86
N ALA A 1018 -5.91 -23.57 -64.18
CA ALA A 1018 -5.50 -24.12 -65.46
C ALA A 1018 -6.62 -24.99 -66.07
N LYS A 1019 -6.82 -24.86 -67.38
CA LYS A 1019 -7.74 -25.74 -68.15
C LYS A 1019 -7.07 -27.00 -68.70
N ASP A 1020 -5.75 -27.08 -68.57
CA ASP A 1020 -4.91 -28.12 -69.14
C ASP A 1020 -3.73 -28.36 -68.16
N PRO A 1021 -3.49 -29.61 -67.70
CA PRO A 1021 -2.43 -29.91 -66.72
C PRO A 1021 -1.01 -29.71 -67.28
N THR A 1022 -0.83 -29.46 -68.57
CA THR A 1022 0.44 -29.02 -69.18
C THR A 1022 0.72 -27.52 -69.02
N SER A 1023 -0.12 -26.81 -68.27
CA SER A 1023 0.13 -25.41 -67.88
C SER A 1023 1.38 -25.30 -67.01
N ALA A 1024 2.45 -24.70 -67.51
CA ALA A 1024 3.61 -24.36 -66.67
C ALA A 1024 3.22 -23.36 -65.56
N ALA A 1025 3.87 -23.46 -64.39
CA ALA A 1025 3.61 -22.64 -63.21
C ALA A 1025 3.70 -21.12 -63.47
N VAL A 1026 3.03 -20.37 -62.60
CA VAL A 1026 3.00 -18.90 -62.58
C VAL A 1026 3.83 -18.39 -61.41
N PHE A 1027 4.53 -17.27 -61.60
CA PHE A 1027 5.20 -16.54 -60.54
C PHE A 1027 4.29 -15.43 -60.02
N TRP A 1028 3.99 -15.40 -58.71
CA TRP A 1028 3.15 -14.38 -58.06
C TRP A 1028 3.43 -14.33 -56.55
N THR A 1029 3.83 -13.17 -56.03
CA THR A 1029 4.08 -12.94 -54.59
C THR A 1029 3.10 -11.89 -54.02
N PRO A 1030 1.80 -12.19 -53.92
CA PRO A 1030 0.79 -11.20 -53.54
C PRO A 1030 1.12 -10.51 -52.20
N GLN A 1031 0.83 -9.21 -52.15
CA GLN A 1031 1.04 -8.34 -50.99
C GLN A 1031 -0.30 -7.74 -50.57
N VAL A 1032 -0.54 -7.65 -49.26
CA VAL A 1032 -1.71 -6.99 -48.69
C VAL A 1032 -1.26 -5.92 -47.71
N GLU A 1033 -1.55 -4.65 -48.01
CA GLU A 1033 -1.21 -3.49 -47.18
C GLU A 1033 -2.51 -2.88 -46.61
N TYR A 1034 -2.66 -2.78 -45.29
CA TYR A 1034 -3.67 -1.87 -44.74
C TYR A 1034 -3.19 -0.44 -44.97
N ILE A 1035 -4.05 0.32 -45.63
CA ILE A 1035 -3.70 1.61 -46.29
C ILE A 1035 -4.02 2.82 -45.41
N GLN A 1036 -4.76 2.59 -44.33
CA GLN A 1036 -5.17 3.56 -43.33
C GLN A 1036 -5.02 2.93 -41.93
N THR A 1037 -4.69 3.75 -40.93
CA THR A 1037 -4.80 3.44 -39.50
C THR A 1037 -5.23 4.66 -38.73
N ALA A 1038 -5.90 4.46 -37.59
CA ALA A 1038 -6.24 5.49 -36.63
C ALA A 1038 -5.43 5.29 -35.34
N LYS A 1039 -4.70 6.32 -34.89
CA LYS A 1039 -4.30 6.45 -33.47
C LYS A 1039 -5.29 7.38 -32.80
N PHE A 1040 -5.85 6.97 -31.66
CA PHE A 1040 -6.70 7.80 -30.83
C PHE A 1040 -5.92 8.40 -29.65
N THR A 1041 -6.15 9.68 -29.38
CA THR A 1041 -5.59 10.44 -28.27
C THR A 1041 -6.69 11.28 -27.61
N ALA A 1042 -6.68 11.41 -26.29
CA ALA A 1042 -7.54 12.32 -25.54
C ALA A 1042 -6.63 13.39 -24.91
N ASN A 1043 -6.82 14.66 -25.28
CA ASN A 1043 -5.97 15.77 -24.83
C ASN A 1043 -4.46 15.44 -25.00
N ASP A 1044 -4.06 15.11 -26.24
CA ASP A 1044 -2.72 14.67 -26.68
C ASP A 1044 -2.18 13.34 -26.09
N LYS A 1045 -2.74 12.85 -24.97
CA LYS A 1045 -2.38 11.57 -24.32
C LYS A 1045 -3.02 10.39 -25.05
N GLN A 1046 -2.32 9.25 -25.20
CA GLN A 1046 -2.87 8.07 -25.90
C GLN A 1046 -4.00 7.43 -25.09
N ILE A 1047 -5.10 7.07 -25.77
CA ILE A 1047 -6.20 6.34 -25.14
C ILE A 1047 -5.82 4.87 -24.95
N LEU A 1048 -5.77 4.44 -23.70
CA LEU A 1048 -5.50 3.09 -23.20
C LEU A 1048 -6.71 2.47 -22.51
N ASN A 1049 -7.82 3.21 -22.32
CA ASN A 1049 -9.16 2.70 -21.98
C ASN A 1049 -10.28 3.71 -22.26
N ILE A 1050 -11.53 3.21 -22.29
CA ILE A 1050 -12.74 4.02 -22.53
C ILE A 1050 -13.06 4.99 -21.37
N SER A 1051 -12.51 4.80 -20.16
CA SER A 1051 -12.68 5.73 -19.02
C SER A 1051 -11.73 6.93 -19.02
N GLU A 1052 -10.67 6.94 -19.85
CA GLU A 1052 -9.86 8.15 -20.13
C GLU A 1052 -10.62 9.14 -21.03
N ILE A 1053 -11.69 8.67 -21.67
CA ILE A 1053 -12.66 9.51 -22.36
C ILE A 1053 -13.60 10.09 -21.30
N ASN A 1054 -13.37 11.32 -20.90
CA ASN A 1054 -14.23 12.04 -19.96
C ASN A 1054 -15.02 13.13 -20.70
N ASN A 1055 -16.12 13.58 -20.10
CA ASN A 1055 -16.97 14.62 -20.67
C ASN A 1055 -16.15 15.90 -20.93
N GLY A 1056 -16.20 16.43 -22.17
CA GLY A 1056 -15.41 17.59 -22.57
C GLY A 1056 -13.96 17.30 -22.97
N ASN A 1057 -13.47 16.06 -22.92
CA ASN A 1057 -12.17 15.72 -23.51
C ASN A 1057 -12.22 15.84 -25.04
N ARG A 1058 -11.24 16.53 -25.61
CA ARG A 1058 -11.06 16.62 -27.07
C ARG A 1058 -10.41 15.33 -27.55
N ILE A 1059 -11.19 14.47 -28.19
CA ILE A 1059 -10.71 13.21 -28.75
C ILE A 1059 -10.15 13.47 -30.14
N GLU A 1060 -8.85 13.28 -30.30
CA GLU A 1060 -8.19 13.34 -31.59
C GLU A 1060 -8.00 11.95 -32.19
N CYS A 1061 -8.23 11.85 -33.50
CA CYS A 1061 -7.85 10.71 -34.31
C CYS A 1061 -6.83 11.15 -35.36
N LEU A 1062 -5.61 10.63 -35.25
CA LEU A 1062 -4.58 10.75 -36.28
C LEU A 1062 -4.68 9.59 -37.26
N PHE A 1063 -5.02 9.91 -38.51
CA PHE A 1063 -4.99 8.97 -39.63
C PHE A 1063 -3.60 8.91 -40.25
N TYR A 1064 -2.96 7.73 -40.28
CA TYR A 1064 -1.86 7.49 -41.21
C TYR A 1064 -2.45 6.92 -42.51
N ASP A 1065 -2.62 7.77 -43.52
CA ASP A 1065 -3.19 7.40 -44.83
C ASP A 1065 -2.11 7.46 -45.93
N ALA A 1066 -2.02 6.40 -46.74
CA ALA A 1066 -1.21 6.34 -47.95
C ALA A 1066 -2.02 6.59 -49.24
N GLY A 1067 -3.36 6.62 -49.13
CA GLY A 1067 -4.30 6.92 -50.18
C GLY A 1067 -4.73 8.40 -50.22
N ILE A 1068 -5.82 8.66 -50.94
CA ILE A 1068 -6.51 9.95 -50.99
C ILE A 1068 -8.00 9.66 -50.81
N LEU A 1069 -8.65 10.34 -49.87
CA LEU A 1069 -10.12 10.33 -49.78
C LEU A 1069 -10.70 11.14 -50.96
N GLU A 1070 -11.04 10.43 -52.04
CA GLU A 1070 -11.49 11.00 -53.33
C GLU A 1070 -12.73 11.89 -53.26
N LYS A 1071 -13.46 11.86 -52.14
CA LYS A 1071 -14.68 12.63 -51.91
C LYS A 1071 -14.69 13.23 -50.50
N LYS A 1072 -15.29 14.42 -50.41
CA LYS A 1072 -15.68 15.05 -49.13
C LYS A 1072 -16.51 14.06 -48.31
N SER A 1073 -16.05 13.77 -47.10
CA SER A 1073 -16.64 12.78 -46.20
C SER A 1073 -16.79 13.36 -44.79
N ASN A 1074 -17.77 12.87 -44.04
CA ASN A 1074 -17.97 13.22 -42.64
C ASN A 1074 -17.56 12.03 -41.77
N ALA A 1075 -16.63 12.24 -40.84
CA ALA A 1075 -16.34 11.28 -39.80
C ALA A 1075 -17.17 11.56 -38.53
N TYR A 1076 -17.40 10.51 -37.76
CA TYR A 1076 -18.08 10.55 -36.46
C TYR A 1076 -17.44 9.54 -35.52
N LEU A 1077 -17.27 9.91 -34.26
CA LEU A 1077 -17.01 8.95 -33.19
C LEU A 1077 -18.33 8.22 -32.85
N ALA A 1078 -18.24 6.92 -32.56
CA ALA A 1078 -19.39 6.05 -32.31
C ALA A 1078 -19.04 4.90 -31.35
N PHE A 1079 -20.06 4.26 -30.79
CA PHE A 1079 -19.95 2.96 -30.12
C PHE A 1079 -20.64 1.86 -30.93
N TYR A 1080 -20.17 0.63 -30.77
CA TYR A 1080 -20.94 -0.58 -31.01
C TYR A 1080 -21.35 -1.21 -29.68
N ASP A 1081 -22.65 -1.47 -29.50
CA ASP A 1081 -23.16 -2.23 -28.35
C ASP A 1081 -22.81 -3.73 -28.46
N LYS A 1082 -23.07 -4.47 -27.39
CA LYS A 1082 -22.89 -5.94 -27.33
C LYS A 1082 -23.71 -6.76 -28.33
N ASN A 1083 -24.64 -6.14 -29.06
CA ASN A 1083 -25.41 -6.75 -30.16
C ASN A 1083 -24.85 -6.39 -31.55
N GLY A 1084 -23.87 -5.47 -31.63
CA GLY A 1084 -23.38 -4.89 -32.89
C GLY A 1084 -24.21 -3.71 -33.42
N THR A 1085 -25.08 -3.14 -32.59
CA THR A 1085 -25.84 -1.91 -32.88
C THR A 1085 -24.93 -0.70 -32.73
N MET A 1086 -24.88 0.16 -33.75
CA MET A 1086 -24.02 1.35 -33.74
C MET A 1086 -24.76 2.59 -33.22
N VAL A 1087 -24.13 3.32 -32.31
CA VAL A 1087 -24.63 4.57 -31.71
C VAL A 1087 -23.60 5.68 -31.95
N LYS A 1088 -24.02 6.78 -32.59
CA LYS A 1088 -23.17 7.95 -32.89
C LYS A 1088 -23.01 8.84 -31.63
N LEU A 1089 -21.78 9.32 -31.39
CA LEU A 1089 -21.41 10.14 -30.23
C LEU A 1089 -21.12 11.61 -30.57
N SER A 1090 -20.31 11.86 -31.60
CA SER A 1090 -19.81 13.20 -31.90
C SER A 1090 -20.66 13.96 -32.94
N GLU A 1091 -20.43 15.26 -33.08
CA GLU A 1091 -20.74 16.01 -34.31
C GLU A 1091 -19.94 15.49 -35.53
N ALA A 1092 -20.19 16.04 -36.71
CA ALA A 1092 -19.49 15.66 -37.95
C ALA A 1092 -18.09 16.32 -38.03
N ALA A 1093 -17.01 15.57 -37.81
CA ALA A 1093 -15.68 16.04 -38.20
C ALA A 1093 -15.53 15.91 -39.73
N PHE A 1094 -15.11 16.99 -40.39
CA PHE A 1094 -15.02 17.02 -41.85
C PHE A 1094 -13.69 16.47 -42.37
N VAL A 1095 -13.74 15.53 -43.32
CA VAL A 1095 -12.57 14.89 -43.93
C VAL A 1095 -12.58 15.12 -45.44
N GLY A 1096 -11.55 15.79 -45.97
CA GLY A 1096 -11.40 15.94 -47.42
C GLY A 1096 -10.37 16.98 -47.86
N GLY A 1097 -9.26 16.51 -48.44
CA GLY A 1097 -8.21 17.31 -49.05
C GLY A 1097 -7.13 16.42 -49.69
N ASN A 1098 -6.34 16.97 -50.61
CA ASN A 1098 -5.24 16.24 -51.27
C ASN A 1098 -3.96 16.18 -50.39
N SER A 1099 -4.08 15.66 -49.16
CA SER A 1099 -2.97 15.46 -48.23
C SER A 1099 -2.21 14.16 -48.55
N LYS A 1100 -1.19 14.24 -49.41
CA LYS A 1100 -0.26 13.11 -49.63
C LYS A 1100 0.78 13.02 -48.51
N GLY A 1101 0.79 11.92 -47.77
CA GLY A 1101 1.93 11.55 -46.89
C GLY A 1101 2.07 12.36 -45.60
N SER A 1102 1.05 13.12 -45.23
CA SER A 1102 0.91 13.81 -43.94
C SER A 1102 -0.42 13.39 -43.33
N GLY A 1103 -0.42 12.85 -42.11
CA GLY A 1103 -1.62 12.31 -41.49
C GLY A 1103 -2.72 13.37 -41.28
N CYS A 1104 -3.98 12.93 -41.32
CA CYS A 1104 -5.11 13.80 -41.02
C CYS A 1104 -5.42 13.71 -39.53
N ILE A 1105 -5.42 14.85 -38.83
CA ILE A 1105 -5.94 14.94 -37.46
C ILE A 1105 -7.41 15.36 -37.57
N LEU A 1106 -8.31 14.54 -37.02
CA LEU A 1106 -9.68 14.92 -36.74
C LEU A 1106 -9.86 15.08 -35.25
N SER A 1107 -10.54 16.12 -34.81
CA SER A 1107 -10.93 16.31 -33.41
C SER A 1107 -12.43 16.13 -33.26
N PHE A 1108 -12.82 15.48 -32.16
CA PHE A 1108 -14.20 15.27 -31.75
C PHE A 1108 -14.35 15.77 -30.33
N ASP A 1109 -15.13 16.84 -30.18
CA ASP A 1109 -15.67 17.23 -28.88
C ASP A 1109 -16.90 16.36 -28.63
N ILE A 1110 -17.00 15.80 -27.42
CA ILE A 1110 -18.04 14.82 -27.05
C ILE A 1110 -18.57 15.06 -25.63
N ASP A 1111 -19.89 15.02 -25.53
CA ASP A 1111 -20.62 14.94 -24.27
C ASP A 1111 -20.84 13.44 -23.97
N PHE A 1112 -20.15 12.91 -22.96
CA PHE A 1112 -20.01 11.47 -22.73
C PHE A 1112 -20.05 11.10 -21.25
N VAL A 1113 -20.73 9.98 -20.96
CA VAL A 1113 -20.85 9.37 -19.63
C VAL A 1113 -20.42 7.91 -19.74
N TYR A 1114 -19.34 7.54 -19.04
CA TYR A 1114 -18.74 6.20 -19.10
C TYR A 1114 -19.69 5.06 -18.73
N GLU A 1115 -20.48 5.23 -17.66
CA GLU A 1115 -21.33 4.17 -17.10
C GLU A 1115 -22.39 3.63 -18.07
N ASP A 1116 -22.91 4.48 -18.97
CA ASP A 1116 -23.92 4.10 -19.96
C ASP A 1116 -23.36 3.23 -21.10
N TYR A 1117 -22.03 3.21 -21.29
CA TYR A 1117 -21.36 2.64 -22.46
C TYR A 1117 -20.15 1.74 -22.17
N LYS A 1118 -19.84 1.44 -20.91
CA LYS A 1118 -18.70 0.58 -20.50
C LYS A 1118 -18.70 -0.87 -21.07
N ASP A 1119 -19.82 -1.33 -21.61
CA ASP A 1119 -19.96 -2.61 -22.33
C ASP A 1119 -19.68 -2.48 -23.85
N CYS A 1120 -19.33 -1.29 -24.36
CA CYS A 1120 -19.37 -0.95 -25.79
C CYS A 1120 -18.00 -0.68 -26.41
N GLU A 1121 -17.83 -1.10 -27.67
CA GLU A 1121 -16.60 -0.91 -28.44
C GLU A 1121 -16.56 0.50 -29.05
N LEU A 1122 -15.61 1.35 -28.63
CA LEU A 1122 -15.37 2.64 -29.27
C LEU A 1122 -14.90 2.42 -30.72
N SER A 1123 -15.44 3.20 -31.65
CA SER A 1123 -15.12 3.08 -33.08
C SER A 1123 -15.25 4.42 -33.80
N LEU A 1124 -14.64 4.49 -34.99
CA LEU A 1124 -14.65 5.66 -35.86
C LEU A 1124 -15.40 5.33 -37.15
N MET A 1125 -16.44 6.10 -37.45
CA MET A 1125 -17.28 5.94 -38.63
C MET A 1125 -16.94 7.00 -39.67
N ILE A 1126 -16.84 6.65 -40.95
CA ILE A 1126 -16.77 7.64 -42.04
C ILE A 1126 -17.91 7.43 -43.04
N ILE A 1127 -18.74 8.46 -43.20
CA ILE A 1127 -19.83 8.53 -44.17
C ILE A 1127 -19.38 9.41 -45.34
N ASN A 1128 -19.52 8.90 -46.55
CA ASN A 1128 -19.17 9.61 -47.77
C ASN A 1128 -20.26 10.64 -48.15
N GLY A 1129 -19.93 11.65 -48.95
CA GLY A 1129 -20.86 12.70 -49.42
C GLY A 1129 -22.02 12.21 -50.30
N ASP A 1130 -22.12 10.91 -50.59
CA ASP A 1130 -23.29 10.25 -51.20
C ASP A 1130 -24.18 9.50 -50.18
N GLY A 1131 -23.95 9.72 -48.88
CA GLY A 1131 -24.74 9.18 -47.77
C GLY A 1131 -24.42 7.73 -47.41
N LYS A 1132 -23.51 7.06 -48.13
CA LYS A 1132 -23.08 5.70 -47.80
C LYS A 1132 -22.02 5.73 -46.71
N ASN A 1133 -22.19 4.87 -45.70
CA ASN A 1133 -21.07 4.49 -44.84
C ASN A 1133 -20.01 3.79 -45.71
N ILE A 1134 -18.76 4.25 -45.63
CA ILE A 1134 -17.60 3.65 -46.32
C ILE A 1134 -16.63 2.96 -45.35
N ASN A 1135 -16.96 2.97 -44.05
CA ASN A 1135 -16.38 2.19 -42.94
C ASN A 1135 -14.89 1.79 -43.07
N PRO A 1136 -13.97 2.75 -43.22
CA PRO A 1136 -12.54 2.46 -43.21
C PRO A 1136 -12.07 2.23 -41.76
N ILE A 1137 -12.13 0.95 -41.33
CA ILE A 1137 -11.46 0.41 -40.12
C ILE A 1137 -12.15 0.85 -38.79
N VAL A 1138 -12.41 0.00 -37.79
CA VAL A 1138 -12.24 -1.45 -37.61
C VAL A 1138 -13.58 -2.10 -37.15
N LYS A 1139 -13.64 -3.44 -37.09
CA LYS A 1139 -14.18 -4.16 -35.93
C LYS A 1139 -12.95 -4.55 -35.09
N HIS A 1140 -12.82 -4.02 -33.88
CA HIS A 1140 -11.53 -3.88 -33.22
C HIS A 1140 -10.96 -5.23 -32.75
N ASN A 1141 -9.91 -5.69 -33.45
CA ASN A 1141 -8.97 -6.71 -33.00
C ASN A 1141 -7.52 -6.23 -33.24
N LEU A 1142 -7.25 -4.97 -32.83
CA LEU A 1142 -5.90 -4.35 -32.84
C LEU A 1142 -5.67 -3.39 -31.67
N TYR A 1143 -6.56 -2.39 -31.57
CA TYR A 1143 -6.53 -1.32 -30.58
C TYR A 1143 -7.89 -1.24 -29.86
N SER A 1144 -8.57 -2.39 -29.75
CA SER A 1144 -9.67 -2.58 -28.83
C SER A 1144 -9.13 -2.54 -27.43
N VAL A 1145 -9.64 -1.61 -26.65
CA VAL A 1145 -9.72 -1.76 -25.21
C VAL A 1145 -11.17 -2.05 -24.90
N LYS A 1146 -11.39 -3.11 -24.11
CA LYS A 1146 -12.66 -3.42 -23.47
C LYS A 1146 -12.70 -2.71 -22.11
#